data_AF-A0A0B7KA44-F1
#
_entry.id   AF-A0A0B7KA44-F1
#
_cell.length_a   1.000
_cell.length_b   1.000
_cell.length_c   1.000
_cell.angle_alpha   90.00
_cell.angle_beta   90.00
_cell.angle_gamma   90.00
#
_symmetry.space_group_name_H-M   'P 1'
#
loop_
_entity.id
_entity.type
_entity.pdbx_description
1 polymer ?
#
loop_
_entity_poly.entity_id
_entity_poly.type
_entity_poly.pdbx_seq_one_letter_code
_entity_poly.pdbx_strand_id
1 'polypeptide(L)'
;MFGAKSQLCGVAPLGGAQGKADKGRDNRACGDADREEDIRGNMEITDGHISVRFKHGVHTIYLFVDTLEPIQNVGEELRSLLRERYPDGLTTSIEQAKTTPVPSEDEDFTMAYAVLAVPNDPTRGWKRLKFGDESTPAGKAGLKDNGIVAFTFLQSEDDEAVFEVEWPGEDEELKPIRVFILATDFDRVPSPMLQRSDHSAQDKIDADISLHTAVGTIRLARDYCCPVTYAVSKQPDFLVSSMAVTGALRKSLGLFVPLAIACTVYLYLFPFFSGCAFPLPSRDSDEAFEQTKSLHWPYAQSDQQANATRKLAPFRLLTIGDPQLEGDTSIPVKVYGFFPHVKEIYKRVTFQTWHSTLRDRLRMILHDLVDLYFEDIPNLIESGRKVFDLFGNDFYLAHIYRTVHWWTKPTHVTVLGDLLGSQWIDDNEFEQRGDRFWNRAFKGGQRLPDDIAQWPNREYNISGRLDGSPEQDERMERFERVFGKANYELRFELPITDPKYTSTVYDSEKNPDALRIAPEIRIIVINDMNLDTPAKSKPLQDQTYEFINAVITSSHAVEFEGHFTLVLTHIPMYKPAGVCVDAPFFDFHSDGDGIKEQYLLSEDATKGFWEGIFGVSGNPMAAGKGRGRPGLILNGHDHEGCDTYHYINQTNGTSAKDRSWEIKRWPEAKKLNIVGQEAIPGRRELTVRSMMGDFGGNTGLLSMWFNPETWEWEYEFAQCPLGRQHLWWFVHILDFGVVFLILVYGLVSILQAAGVDVDGNLGSFSRWLSSVVSELAYGETSSAVPNGKLKGKL
;
A
#
# COMPACT_ATOMS: atom_id res chain seq x y z
N MET A 1 31.05 79.34 1.08
CA MET A 1 29.65 79.74 1.36
C MET A 1 28.75 79.16 0.25
N PHE A 2 28.92 77.88 -0.06
CA PHE A 2 28.57 77.24 -1.33
C PHE A 2 28.29 75.75 -1.06
N GLY A 3 27.52 75.01 -1.84
CA GLY A 3 26.72 75.31 -3.04
C GLY A 3 25.52 74.35 -3.11
N ALA A 4 24.51 74.48 -3.99
CA ALA A 4 24.61 74.59 -5.46
C ALA A 4 25.44 73.44 -6.07
N LYS A 5 24.98 72.68 -7.07
CA LYS A 5 23.66 72.53 -7.74
C LYS A 5 23.80 71.38 -8.79
N SER A 6 22.69 71.00 -9.44
CA SER A 6 22.60 70.63 -10.87
C SER A 6 23.41 69.45 -11.51
N GLN A 7 22.65 68.50 -12.07
CA GLN A 7 22.65 68.07 -13.49
C GLN A 7 23.69 67.08 -14.08
N LEU A 8 23.12 65.95 -14.55
CA LEU A 8 23.14 65.40 -15.92
C LEU A 8 24.45 64.92 -16.61
N CYS A 9 24.34 63.72 -17.17
CA CYS A 9 25.07 63.13 -18.32
C CYS A 9 26.59 62.91 -18.15
N GLY A 10 27.19 61.83 -18.68
CA GLY A 10 26.64 60.67 -19.40
C GLY A 10 27.69 60.09 -20.36
N VAL A 11 27.24 59.23 -21.30
CA VAL A 11 27.96 58.82 -22.53
C VAL A 11 29.11 57.80 -22.37
N ALA A 12 28.98 56.65 -23.04
CA ALA A 12 30.01 55.62 -23.30
C ALA A 12 30.73 55.92 -24.65
N PRO A 13 31.24 54.99 -25.49
CA PRO A 13 31.67 53.59 -25.33
C PRO A 13 33.09 53.36 -25.93
N LEU A 14 33.39 52.11 -26.37
CA LEU A 14 34.55 51.67 -27.19
C LEU A 14 35.91 51.57 -26.45
N GLY A 15 36.81 50.62 -26.74
CA GLY A 15 36.71 49.44 -27.62
C GLY A 15 38.08 49.02 -28.20
N GLY A 16 38.25 47.73 -28.57
CA GLY A 16 39.28 47.31 -29.55
C GLY A 16 40.54 46.56 -29.05
N ALA A 17 40.59 45.27 -29.41
CA ALA A 17 41.68 44.58 -30.13
C ALA A 17 43.16 44.52 -29.62
N GLN A 18 43.67 43.28 -29.60
CA GLN A 18 45.03 42.82 -29.99
C GLN A 18 46.29 43.30 -29.23
N GLY A 19 47.04 42.33 -28.69
CA GLY A 19 48.45 42.49 -28.27
C GLY A 19 49.13 41.14 -27.98
N LYS A 20 50.40 40.96 -28.41
CA LYS A 20 51.22 39.76 -28.19
C LYS A 20 52.58 40.13 -27.57
N ALA A 21 53.23 39.14 -26.94
CA ALA A 21 54.67 39.07 -26.65
C ALA A 21 55.21 40.02 -25.54
N ASP A 22 56.32 39.74 -24.83
CA ASP A 22 57.13 38.52 -24.58
C ASP A 22 58.21 38.85 -23.50
N LYS A 23 58.88 37.82 -22.92
CA LYS A 23 60.04 37.82 -22.00
C LYS A 23 59.75 38.11 -20.51
N GLY A 24 60.42 37.48 -19.54
CA GLY A 24 61.29 36.27 -19.59
C GLY A 24 62.59 36.34 -18.77
N ARG A 25 62.76 35.39 -17.83
CA ARG A 25 63.99 34.76 -17.23
C ARG A 25 63.57 34.02 -15.94
N ASP A 26 63.73 32.71 -15.76
CA ASP A 26 64.91 31.82 -15.83
C ASP A 26 65.77 31.84 -14.55
N ASN A 27 65.57 30.81 -13.70
CA ASN A 27 66.66 30.12 -13.00
C ASN A 27 66.24 28.68 -12.62
N ARG A 28 67.18 27.74 -12.82
CA ARG A 28 67.09 26.27 -12.72
C ARG A 28 67.56 25.76 -11.34
N ALA A 29 67.48 24.49 -10.89
CA ALA A 29 66.71 23.24 -11.17
C ALA A 29 67.21 22.16 -10.14
N CYS A 30 66.73 20.91 -9.98
CA CYS A 30 65.71 20.07 -10.63
C CYS A 30 64.56 19.76 -9.62
N GLY A 31 63.95 18.59 -9.40
CA GLY A 31 64.04 17.17 -9.88
C GLY A 31 63.76 16.21 -8.70
N ASP A 32 62.96 15.15 -8.77
CA ASP A 32 62.21 14.49 -9.87
C ASP A 32 60.91 13.82 -9.35
N ALA A 33 60.12 13.22 -10.26
CA ALA A 33 59.07 12.19 -10.07
C ALA A 33 57.60 12.61 -9.77
N ASP A 34 56.85 12.81 -10.85
CA ASP A 34 55.50 12.30 -11.17
C ASP A 34 54.42 12.11 -10.07
N ARG A 35 53.37 12.94 -10.16
CA ARG A 35 51.96 12.50 -10.16
C ARG A 35 51.04 13.59 -10.72
N GLU A 36 49.93 13.18 -11.32
CA GLU A 36 48.85 14.07 -11.78
C GLU A 36 47.90 14.40 -10.62
N GLU A 37 47.45 15.65 -10.51
CA GLU A 37 46.36 16.07 -9.61
C GLU A 37 45.24 16.77 -10.40
N ASP A 38 44.00 16.45 -10.05
CA ASP A 38 42.76 16.89 -10.68
C ASP A 38 42.34 18.28 -10.19
N ILE A 39 42.19 19.26 -11.09
CA ILE A 39 41.77 20.62 -10.73
C ILE A 39 40.23 20.67 -10.65
N ARG A 40 39.70 20.29 -9.49
CA ARG A 40 38.36 20.69 -9.05
C ARG A 40 38.44 22.04 -8.36
N GLY A 41 37.85 23.07 -8.97
CA GLY A 41 37.62 24.34 -8.29
C GLY A 41 36.57 24.17 -7.19
N ASN A 42 36.95 24.43 -5.94
CA ASN A 42 35.98 24.59 -4.86
C ASN A 42 35.11 25.82 -5.15
N MET A 43 33.79 25.65 -5.13
CA MET A 43 32.88 26.77 -4.90
C MET A 43 32.72 26.92 -3.38
N GLU A 44 33.51 27.80 -2.79
CA GLU A 44 33.39 28.13 -1.36
C GLU A 44 32.09 28.92 -1.13
N ILE A 45 31.09 28.24 -0.56
CA ILE A 45 29.87 28.92 -0.10
C ILE A 45 30.26 29.84 1.05
N THR A 46 30.05 31.14 0.85
CA THR A 46 30.30 32.20 1.84
C THR A 46 28.99 32.92 2.16
N ASP A 47 28.91 33.54 3.34
CA ASP A 47 27.67 34.05 3.96
C ASP A 47 27.07 35.31 3.30
N GLY A 48 27.07 35.40 1.96
CA GLY A 48 26.66 36.58 1.19
C GLY A 48 25.32 36.49 0.47
N HIS A 49 24.75 35.30 0.26
CA HIS A 49 23.56 35.10 -0.58
C HIS A 49 22.27 34.97 0.25
N ILE A 50 21.16 35.53 -0.25
CA ILE A 50 19.82 35.42 0.34
C ILE A 50 18.78 34.90 -0.66
N SER A 51 17.83 34.10 -0.20
CA SER A 51 16.66 33.66 -0.99
C SER A 51 15.62 34.77 -1.03
N VAL A 52 15.12 35.16 -2.21
CA VAL A 52 14.06 36.17 -2.35
C VAL A 52 12.92 35.64 -3.23
N ARG A 53 11.69 35.82 -2.77
CA ARG A 53 10.47 35.42 -3.49
C ARG A 53 9.83 36.63 -4.16
N PHE A 54 10.12 36.79 -5.44
CA PHE A 54 9.56 37.83 -6.29
C PHE A 54 8.16 37.43 -6.78
N LYS A 55 7.14 38.22 -6.47
CA LYS A 55 5.73 37.95 -6.85
C LYS A 55 5.18 38.98 -7.86
N HIS A 56 4.44 38.48 -8.85
CA HIS A 56 3.68 39.30 -9.80
C HIS A 56 2.47 38.50 -10.34
N GLY A 57 1.26 39.01 -10.12
CA GLY A 57 0.03 38.27 -10.39
C GLY A 57 -0.04 36.98 -9.58
N VAL A 58 -0.27 35.86 -10.27
CA VAL A 58 -0.20 34.51 -9.66
C VAL A 58 1.23 33.99 -9.50
N HIS A 59 2.19 34.59 -10.22
CA HIS A 59 3.55 34.04 -10.33
C HIS A 59 4.37 34.34 -9.09
N THR A 60 5.06 33.31 -8.60
CA THR A 60 6.09 33.43 -7.57
C THR A 60 7.39 32.88 -8.13
N ILE A 61 8.41 33.73 -8.15
CA ILE A 61 9.72 33.45 -8.72
C ILE A 61 10.73 33.48 -7.59
N TYR A 62 11.41 32.36 -7.38
CA TYR A 62 12.56 32.28 -6.49
C TYR A 62 13.81 32.76 -7.22
N LEU A 63 14.58 33.62 -6.57
CA LEU A 63 15.91 34.01 -7.01
C LEU A 63 16.84 34.05 -5.80
N PHE A 64 18.06 33.51 -5.96
CA PHE A 64 19.14 33.70 -4.99
C PHE A 64 19.87 34.98 -5.32
N VAL A 65 19.97 35.88 -4.35
CA VAL A 65 20.48 37.24 -4.54
C VAL A 65 21.72 37.41 -3.68
N ASP A 66 22.87 37.73 -4.30
CA ASP A 66 24.04 38.18 -3.54
C ASP A 66 23.75 39.56 -2.91
N THR A 67 23.86 39.64 -1.59
CA THR A 67 23.61 40.87 -0.82
C THR A 67 24.60 42.00 -1.09
N LEU A 68 25.76 41.68 -1.68
CA LEU A 68 26.82 42.60 -2.04
C LEU A 68 26.64 43.21 -3.43
N GLU A 69 25.92 42.55 -4.34
CA GLU A 69 25.69 43.03 -5.70
C GLU A 69 24.63 44.15 -5.78
N PRO A 70 24.70 45.05 -6.79
CA PRO A 70 23.68 46.06 -7.05
C PRO A 70 22.29 45.47 -7.27
N ILE A 71 21.25 46.15 -6.78
CA ILE A 71 19.85 45.79 -7.04
C ILE A 71 19.46 45.81 -8.53
N GLN A 72 20.26 46.46 -9.37
CA GLN A 72 20.14 46.47 -10.84
C GLN A 72 20.44 45.09 -11.44
N ASN A 73 21.53 44.43 -11.03
CA ASN A 73 21.90 43.08 -11.49
C ASN A 73 20.78 42.08 -11.21
N VAL A 74 20.19 42.15 -10.00
CA VAL A 74 19.04 41.35 -9.58
C VAL A 74 17.82 41.56 -10.48
N GLY A 75 17.60 42.79 -10.96
CA GLY A 75 16.54 43.12 -11.90
C GLY A 75 16.79 42.59 -13.32
N GLU A 76 18.04 42.58 -13.78
CA GLU A 76 18.43 42.00 -15.07
C GLU A 76 18.37 40.48 -15.07
N GLU A 77 18.88 39.83 -14.02
CA GLU A 77 18.80 38.37 -13.82
C GLU A 77 17.35 37.91 -13.73
N LEU A 78 16.52 38.60 -12.93
CA LEU A 78 15.08 38.34 -12.84
C LEU A 78 14.40 38.55 -14.20
N ARG A 79 14.71 39.62 -14.96
CA ARG A 79 14.17 39.82 -16.33
C ARG A 79 14.56 38.66 -17.25
N SER A 80 15.80 38.20 -17.19
CA SER A 80 16.30 37.08 -18.00
C SER A 80 15.51 35.80 -17.73
N LEU A 81 15.43 35.42 -16.45
CA LEU A 81 14.68 34.23 -15.99
C LEU A 81 13.19 34.32 -16.37
N LEU A 82 12.58 35.51 -16.23
CA LEU A 82 11.18 35.73 -16.62
C LEU A 82 10.95 35.58 -18.12
N ARG A 83 11.90 35.97 -18.98
CA ARG A 83 11.79 35.79 -20.44
C ARG A 83 12.00 34.35 -20.89
N GLU A 84 12.94 33.64 -20.27
CA GLU A 84 13.15 32.20 -20.52
C GLU A 84 11.92 31.38 -20.11
N ARG A 85 11.35 31.69 -18.94
CA ARG A 85 10.28 30.90 -18.31
C ARG A 85 8.86 31.29 -18.72
N TYR A 86 8.64 32.55 -19.13
CA TYR A 86 7.32 33.09 -19.47
C TYR A 86 7.37 33.93 -20.76
N PRO A 87 7.67 33.32 -21.93
CA PRO A 87 7.85 34.04 -23.20
C PRO A 87 6.61 34.81 -23.66
N ASP A 88 5.40 34.37 -23.29
CA ASP A 88 4.13 35.04 -23.59
C ASP A 88 3.69 36.09 -22.54
N GLY A 89 4.52 36.32 -21.51
CA GLY A 89 4.26 37.27 -20.41
C GLY A 89 3.64 36.65 -19.15
N LEU A 90 3.52 37.47 -18.10
CA LEU A 90 3.12 37.06 -16.76
C LEU A 90 1.61 37.24 -16.54
N THR A 91 0.87 36.13 -16.44
CA THR A 91 -0.55 36.12 -16.04
C THR A 91 -0.80 36.90 -14.75
N THR A 92 -1.58 37.98 -14.83
CA THR A 92 -1.78 38.90 -13.70
C THR A 92 -2.95 38.50 -12.79
N SER A 93 -3.95 37.76 -13.30
CA SER A 93 -5.03 37.17 -12.49
C SER A 93 -5.69 35.95 -13.18
N ILE A 94 -6.32 35.07 -12.39
CA ILE A 94 -6.99 33.85 -12.87
C ILE A 94 -8.39 34.14 -13.41
N GLU A 95 -9.21 34.95 -12.70
CA GLU A 95 -10.61 35.18 -13.08
C GLU A 95 -10.79 35.99 -14.37
N GLN A 96 -9.80 36.83 -14.70
CA GLN A 96 -9.78 37.65 -15.90
C GLN A 96 -8.40 37.56 -16.54
N ALA A 97 -8.30 36.76 -17.61
CA ALA A 97 -7.05 36.45 -18.30
C ALA A 97 -6.38 37.71 -18.89
N LYS A 98 -5.52 38.32 -18.08
CA LYS A 98 -4.65 39.47 -18.36
C LYS A 98 -3.21 38.99 -18.24
N THR A 99 -2.33 39.39 -19.16
CA THR A 99 -0.90 39.13 -19.08
C THR A 99 -0.11 40.44 -19.09
N THR A 100 0.93 40.51 -18.26
CA THR A 100 1.93 41.58 -18.25
C THR A 100 3.10 41.14 -19.14
N PRO A 101 3.36 41.79 -20.29
CA PRO A 101 4.51 41.43 -21.12
C PRO A 101 5.82 41.73 -20.37
N VAL A 102 6.82 40.85 -20.54
CA VAL A 102 8.17 41.07 -19.98
C VAL A 102 8.98 41.89 -20.99
N PRO A 103 9.64 43.00 -20.60
CA PRO A 103 10.40 43.86 -21.52
C PRO A 103 11.48 43.09 -22.28
N SER A 104 11.57 43.32 -23.59
CA SER A 104 12.51 42.61 -24.47
C SER A 104 13.97 43.06 -24.24
N GLU A 105 14.92 42.34 -24.84
CA GLU A 105 16.35 42.52 -24.59
C GLU A 105 16.85 43.94 -24.90
N ASP A 106 16.35 44.51 -26.01
CA ASP A 106 16.67 45.84 -26.54
C ASP A 106 15.84 46.99 -25.91
N GLU A 107 14.95 46.72 -24.95
CA GLU A 107 14.11 47.72 -24.29
C GLU A 107 14.65 48.11 -22.91
N ASP A 108 14.95 49.40 -22.74
CA ASP A 108 15.23 50.00 -21.43
C ASP A 108 14.03 49.79 -20.49
N PHE A 109 14.26 49.29 -19.27
CA PHE A 109 13.21 48.98 -18.31
C PHE A 109 13.58 49.43 -16.89
N THR A 110 12.60 49.90 -16.11
CA THR A 110 12.78 50.20 -14.69
C THR A 110 11.91 49.24 -13.87
N MET A 111 12.53 48.44 -12.99
CA MET A 111 11.78 47.54 -12.11
C MET A 111 11.50 48.21 -10.76
N ALA A 112 10.23 48.27 -10.37
CA ALA A 112 9.81 48.71 -9.05
C ALA A 112 9.56 47.50 -8.14
N TYR A 113 9.94 47.62 -6.87
CA TYR A 113 9.82 46.57 -5.86
C TYR A 113 9.03 47.05 -4.64
N ALA A 114 8.31 46.15 -3.97
CA ALA A 114 7.61 46.41 -2.72
C ALA A 114 7.63 45.19 -1.80
N VAL A 115 7.71 45.43 -0.49
CA VAL A 115 7.46 44.40 0.55
C VAL A 115 6.06 44.59 1.12
N LEU A 116 5.52 43.58 1.81
CA LEU A 116 4.26 43.73 2.53
C LEU A 116 4.36 44.88 3.56
N ALA A 117 3.31 45.70 3.66
CA ALA A 117 3.26 46.82 4.60
C ALA A 117 3.26 46.38 6.07
N VAL A 118 2.76 45.16 6.33
CA VAL A 118 2.85 44.43 7.58
C VAL A 118 3.40 43.03 7.27
N PRO A 119 4.46 42.54 7.95
CA PRO A 119 4.94 41.18 7.74
C PRO A 119 3.83 40.14 7.92
N ASN A 120 3.74 39.19 6.99
CA ASN A 120 2.82 38.05 7.00
C ASN A 120 1.30 38.39 6.95
N ASP A 121 0.89 39.65 6.71
CA ASP A 121 -0.51 40.02 6.44
C ASP A 121 -0.64 40.64 5.02
N PRO A 122 -0.99 39.85 3.99
CA PRO A 122 -1.13 40.35 2.62
C PRO A 122 -2.31 41.32 2.45
N THR A 123 -3.30 41.30 3.36
CA THR A 123 -4.50 42.17 3.26
C THR A 123 -4.20 43.65 3.52
N ARG A 124 -3.01 43.96 4.06
CA ARG A 124 -2.55 45.34 4.34
C ARG A 124 -1.83 46.01 3.17
N GLY A 125 -1.69 45.31 2.05
CA GLY A 125 -1.10 45.84 0.83
C GLY A 125 0.41 46.07 0.90
N TRP A 126 0.91 46.76 -0.13
CA TRP A 126 2.34 46.82 -0.46
C TRP A 126 2.98 48.16 -0.09
N LYS A 127 4.21 48.09 0.41
CA LYS A 127 5.08 49.22 0.71
C LYS A 127 6.23 49.26 -0.31
N ARG A 128 6.11 50.13 -1.32
CA ARG A 128 7.16 50.36 -2.34
C ARG A 128 8.49 50.67 -1.63
N LEU A 129 9.51 49.88 -1.96
CA LEU A 129 10.88 50.10 -1.52
C LEU A 129 11.44 51.33 -2.26
N LYS A 130 12.32 52.08 -1.60
CA LYS A 130 12.97 53.26 -2.18
C LYS A 130 14.47 53.17 -1.96
N PHE A 131 15.22 53.15 -3.04
CA PHE A 131 16.68 53.10 -3.07
C PHE A 131 17.25 54.48 -3.42
N GLY A 132 18.54 54.71 -3.18
CA GLY A 132 19.17 56.00 -3.43
C GLY A 132 19.62 56.16 -4.89
N ASP A 133 20.18 55.09 -5.43
CA ASP A 133 20.63 54.92 -6.81
C ASP A 133 20.63 53.41 -7.15
N GLU A 134 20.81 53.08 -8.43
CA GLU A 134 20.82 51.70 -8.95
C GLU A 134 22.00 50.87 -8.41
N SER A 135 23.08 51.54 -7.95
CA SER A 135 24.26 50.89 -7.36
C SER A 135 24.08 50.47 -5.89
N THR A 136 22.90 50.70 -5.31
CA THR A 136 22.55 50.28 -3.95
C THR A 136 22.64 48.75 -3.83
N PRO A 137 23.50 48.19 -2.95
CA PRO A 137 23.63 46.75 -2.79
C PRO A 137 22.35 46.10 -2.28
N ALA A 138 22.03 44.90 -2.77
CA ALA A 138 20.77 44.20 -2.50
C ALA A 138 20.48 44.00 -0.99
N GLY A 139 21.49 43.71 -0.17
CA GLY A 139 21.36 43.61 1.29
C GLY A 139 21.07 44.94 2.00
N LYS A 140 21.28 46.08 1.32
CA LYS A 140 20.88 47.42 1.77
C LYS A 140 19.58 47.90 1.10
N ALA A 141 19.17 47.26 0.02
CA ALA A 141 17.91 47.48 -0.68
C ALA A 141 16.68 46.91 0.07
N GLY A 142 16.77 46.68 1.39
CA GLY A 142 15.65 46.24 2.23
C GLY A 142 15.12 44.82 1.92
N LEU A 143 15.77 44.10 1.02
CA LEU A 143 15.54 42.68 0.80
C LEU A 143 15.95 41.89 2.06
N LYS A 144 15.30 40.75 2.28
CA LYS A 144 15.55 39.84 3.39
C LYS A 144 15.52 38.42 2.89
N ASP A 145 16.29 37.55 3.52
CA ASP A 145 16.21 36.11 3.27
C ASP A 145 14.80 35.56 3.49
N ASN A 146 14.39 34.69 2.56
CA ASN A 146 13.05 34.13 2.37
C ASN A 146 11.90 35.17 2.28
N GLY A 147 12.25 36.45 2.11
CA GLY A 147 11.34 37.58 2.06
C GLY A 147 10.48 37.58 0.79
N ILE A 148 9.23 38.04 0.95
CA ILE A 148 8.27 38.19 -0.15
C ILE A 148 8.33 39.62 -0.66
N VAL A 149 8.56 39.76 -1.96
CA VAL A 149 8.74 41.04 -2.66
C VAL A 149 7.84 41.06 -3.89
N ALA A 150 6.83 41.92 -3.92
CA ALA A 150 6.12 42.18 -5.17
C ALA A 150 7.02 43.01 -6.10
N PHE A 151 6.97 42.73 -7.40
CA PHE A 151 7.67 43.51 -8.41
C PHE A 151 6.74 43.91 -9.56
N THR A 152 7.08 44.98 -10.28
CA THR A 152 6.36 45.42 -11.48
C THR A 152 7.28 46.22 -12.40
N PHE A 153 6.99 46.22 -13.70
CA PHE A 153 7.75 46.97 -14.70
C PHE A 153 7.15 48.36 -14.90
N LEU A 154 8.00 49.41 -14.93
CA LEU A 154 7.62 50.78 -15.22
C LEU A 154 8.21 51.24 -16.56
N GLN A 155 7.53 52.20 -17.20
CA GLN A 155 8.01 52.86 -18.43
C GLN A 155 8.80 54.15 -18.14
N SER A 156 8.66 54.71 -16.95
CA SER A 156 9.46 55.83 -16.44
C SER A 156 9.58 55.80 -14.91
N GLU A 157 10.61 56.44 -14.34
CA GLU A 157 10.83 56.46 -12.88
C GLU A 157 9.70 57.16 -12.10
N ASP A 158 9.05 58.15 -12.73
CA ASP A 158 7.96 58.95 -12.15
C ASP A 158 6.61 58.20 -12.09
N ASP A 159 6.50 57.00 -12.67
CA ASP A 159 5.24 56.23 -12.72
C ASP A 159 4.80 55.67 -11.33
N GLU A 160 3.49 55.67 -11.11
CA GLU A 160 2.85 55.14 -9.91
C GLU A 160 2.75 53.61 -9.95
N ALA A 161 3.78 52.94 -9.42
CA ALA A 161 3.89 51.48 -9.40
C ALA A 161 2.73 50.77 -8.68
N VAL A 162 1.93 50.03 -9.45
CA VAL A 162 0.87 49.14 -8.94
C VAL A 162 1.40 47.70 -8.83
N PHE A 163 1.19 47.08 -7.67
CA PHE A 163 1.66 45.74 -7.33
C PHE A 163 0.48 44.77 -7.25
N GLU A 164 0.11 44.20 -8.39
CA GLU A 164 -0.92 43.15 -8.50
C GLU A 164 -0.30 41.79 -8.10
N VAL A 165 -0.83 41.15 -7.06
CA VAL A 165 -0.42 39.82 -6.57
C VAL A 165 -1.64 39.09 -6.03
N GLU A 166 -1.86 37.86 -6.50
CA GLU A 166 -2.99 37.01 -6.12
C GLU A 166 -2.55 35.99 -5.05
N TRP A 167 -3.47 35.58 -4.17
CA TRP A 167 -3.21 34.67 -3.05
C TRP A 167 -4.31 33.60 -2.98
N PRO A 168 -3.98 32.31 -2.76
CA PRO A 168 -4.99 31.27 -2.58
C PRO A 168 -5.78 31.50 -1.28
N GLY A 169 -7.08 31.28 -1.32
CA GLY A 169 -7.97 31.35 -0.17
C GLY A 169 -8.32 29.96 0.40
N GLU A 170 -8.61 29.91 1.69
CA GLU A 170 -9.16 28.72 2.38
C GLU A 170 -10.67 28.86 2.57
N ASP A 171 -11.39 27.74 2.53
CA ASP A 171 -12.79 27.62 2.98
C ASP A 171 -12.97 26.29 3.76
N GLU A 172 -13.81 26.28 4.79
CA GLU A 172 -13.83 25.25 5.84
C GLU A 172 -14.71 24.01 5.54
N GLU A 173 -14.24 22.80 5.90
CA GLU A 173 -14.95 21.84 6.79
C GLU A 173 -14.25 20.45 6.80
N LEU A 174 -13.31 20.22 7.74
CA LEU A 174 -12.71 18.90 7.96
C LEU A 174 -13.68 17.93 8.66
N LYS A 175 -14.50 17.25 7.84
CA LYS A 175 -15.26 16.06 8.25
C LYS A 175 -14.29 14.91 8.61
N PRO A 176 -14.68 13.95 9.47
CA PRO A 176 -13.81 12.84 9.86
C PRO A 176 -13.47 11.97 8.63
N ILE A 177 -12.27 12.21 8.09
CA ILE A 177 -11.75 11.60 6.87
C ILE A 177 -11.68 10.08 7.04
N ARG A 178 -12.38 9.33 6.18
CA ARG A 178 -12.27 7.86 6.06
C ARG A 178 -11.62 7.49 4.73
N VAL A 179 -10.43 8.03 4.52
CA VAL A 179 -9.64 7.82 3.31
C VAL A 179 -9.01 6.43 3.31
N PHE A 180 -9.06 5.83 2.13
CA PHE A 180 -8.18 4.76 1.71
C PHE A 180 -6.92 5.37 1.09
N ILE A 181 -5.82 5.21 1.83
CA ILE A 181 -4.46 5.36 1.32
C ILE A 181 -4.16 4.05 0.58
N LEU A 182 -3.63 4.09 -0.63
CA LEU A 182 -3.20 2.89 -1.34
C LEU A 182 -1.74 3.05 -1.69
N ALA A 183 -0.87 2.24 -1.09
CA ALA A 183 0.47 2.03 -1.64
C ALA A 183 0.37 1.06 -2.82
N THR A 184 1.14 1.34 -3.86
CA THR A 184 0.98 0.75 -5.19
C THR A 184 1.58 -0.64 -5.32
N ASP A 185 0.93 -1.47 -6.11
CA ASP A 185 1.50 -2.65 -6.75
C ASP A 185 1.00 -2.71 -8.20
N PHE A 186 1.76 -3.37 -9.07
CA PHE A 186 1.42 -3.58 -10.47
C PHE A 186 1.95 -4.92 -11.06
N ASP A 187 2.16 -5.99 -10.27
CA ASP A 187 1.84 -7.38 -10.69
C ASP A 187 2.24 -8.53 -9.76
N ARG A 188 1.58 -9.67 -9.99
CA ARG A 188 2.23 -11.00 -9.93
C ARG A 188 1.91 -11.86 -11.16
N VAL A 189 2.89 -12.61 -11.66
CA VAL A 189 2.75 -13.47 -12.86
C VAL A 189 3.34 -14.88 -12.66
N PRO A 190 2.50 -15.93 -12.68
CA PRO A 190 2.94 -17.29 -12.96
C PRO A 190 2.84 -17.59 -14.47
N SER A 191 3.92 -18.07 -15.09
CA SER A 191 3.92 -18.59 -16.47
C SER A 191 3.89 -20.13 -16.52
N PRO A 192 3.25 -20.75 -17.54
CA PRO A 192 3.10 -22.20 -17.61
C PRO A 192 4.37 -22.92 -18.09
N MET A 193 4.64 -24.11 -17.54
CA MET A 193 5.61 -25.06 -18.10
C MET A 193 5.06 -26.49 -18.18
N LEU A 194 5.53 -27.21 -19.21
CA LEU A 194 5.11 -28.56 -19.56
C LEU A 194 5.84 -29.65 -18.74
N GLN A 195 5.18 -30.79 -18.57
CA GLN A 195 5.62 -31.91 -17.72
C GLN A 195 6.76 -32.76 -18.31
N ARG A 196 7.69 -33.23 -17.45
CA ARG A 196 8.09 -34.66 -17.21
C ARG A 196 9.37 -34.76 -16.36
N SER A 197 9.69 -35.86 -15.65
CA SER A 197 9.08 -37.21 -15.55
C SER A 197 9.41 -37.93 -14.23
N ASP A 198 8.48 -38.78 -13.76
CA ASP A 198 8.62 -40.12 -13.13
C ASP A 198 9.73 -40.37 -12.07
N HIS A 199 9.43 -40.90 -10.87
CA HIS A 199 9.15 -42.34 -10.65
C HIS A 199 8.58 -42.70 -9.24
N SER A 200 7.86 -43.84 -9.21
CA SER A 200 7.51 -44.84 -8.13
C SER A 200 8.07 -44.74 -6.68
N ALA A 201 7.52 -45.39 -5.63
CA ALA A 201 6.53 -46.49 -5.55
C ALA A 201 5.88 -46.70 -4.14
N GLN A 202 4.61 -47.16 -4.15
CA GLN A 202 4.07 -48.37 -3.46
C GLN A 202 4.24 -48.67 -1.93
N ASP A 203 3.10 -48.55 -1.22
CA ASP A 203 2.51 -49.45 -0.19
C ASP A 203 3.11 -49.81 1.20
N LYS A 204 2.14 -49.97 2.13
CA LYS A 204 2.06 -50.74 3.41
C LYS A 204 2.71 -50.13 4.66
N ILE A 205 2.07 -50.03 5.84
CA ILE A 205 1.03 -50.80 6.61
C ILE A 205 1.65 -51.61 7.77
N ASP A 206 0.90 -51.67 8.87
CA ASP A 206 1.13 -52.32 10.17
C ASP A 206 2.16 -51.68 11.14
N ALA A 207 2.07 -51.83 12.47
CA ALA A 207 0.91 -51.89 13.39
C ALA A 207 1.38 -51.91 14.87
N ASP A 208 0.50 -51.43 15.77
CA ASP A 208 0.21 -51.96 17.13
C ASP A 208 1.10 -51.68 18.38
N ILE A 209 0.40 -51.69 19.54
CA ILE A 209 0.82 -51.99 20.94
C ILE A 209 1.82 -51.06 21.68
N SER A 210 1.65 -50.73 22.99
CA SER A 210 0.48 -50.67 23.91
C SER A 210 0.87 -50.12 25.32
N LEU A 211 -0.13 -49.90 26.20
CA LEU A 211 -0.09 -49.88 27.69
C LEU A 211 0.73 -48.74 28.38
N HIS A 212 0.35 -48.18 29.55
CA HIS A 212 -0.18 -48.82 30.77
C HIS A 212 -1.04 -47.87 31.68
N THR A 213 -2.11 -48.43 32.29
CA THR A 213 -2.68 -48.30 33.69
C THR A 213 -2.33 -47.08 34.62
N ALA A 214 -3.10 -46.70 35.66
CA ALA A 214 -3.95 -47.51 36.56
C ALA A 214 -5.01 -46.74 37.41
N VAL A 215 -6.20 -47.36 37.58
CA VAL A 215 -6.88 -47.74 38.86
C VAL A 215 -7.48 -46.71 39.85
N GLY A 216 -8.74 -46.97 40.24
CA GLY A 216 -9.43 -46.50 41.46
C GLY A 216 -10.70 -47.34 41.71
N THR A 217 -11.03 -47.74 42.95
CA THR A 217 -11.82 -48.98 43.18
C THR A 217 -12.74 -48.98 44.44
N ILE A 218 -13.71 -49.92 44.46
CA ILE A 218 -14.50 -50.48 45.58
C ILE A 218 -15.65 -49.63 46.21
N ARG A 219 -16.92 -50.07 46.04
CA ARG A 219 -17.77 -50.68 47.11
C ARG A 219 -19.09 -51.28 46.62
N LEU A 220 -19.67 -52.16 47.43
CA LEU A 220 -20.75 -53.13 47.12
C LEU A 220 -21.83 -53.12 48.21
N ALA A 221 -23.10 -53.29 47.82
CA ALA A 221 -24.20 -53.98 48.53
C ALA A 221 -25.58 -53.61 47.93
N ARG A 222 -26.66 -54.41 47.98
CA ARG A 222 -26.84 -55.89 47.91
C ARG A 222 -28.36 -56.19 47.79
N ASP A 223 -28.75 -57.41 47.38
CA ASP A 223 -30.05 -58.08 47.67
C ASP A 223 -31.35 -57.49 47.04
N TYR A 224 -32.43 -58.23 46.72
CA TYR A 224 -32.69 -59.69 46.68
C TYR A 224 -33.87 -60.08 45.73
N CYS A 225 -33.91 -61.36 45.32
CA CYS A 225 -35.06 -62.20 44.91
C CYS A 225 -35.78 -62.00 43.55
N CYS A 226 -35.94 -63.12 42.83
CA CYS A 226 -36.94 -63.37 41.78
C CYS A 226 -38.13 -64.19 42.33
N PRO A 227 -39.18 -64.41 41.53
CA PRO A 227 -39.50 -65.80 41.17
C PRO A 227 -39.76 -66.03 39.66
N VAL A 228 -39.80 -67.30 39.24
CA VAL A 228 -39.93 -67.74 37.84
C VAL A 228 -41.30 -68.39 37.59
N THR A 229 -41.91 -68.14 36.43
CA THR A 229 -42.89 -69.04 35.78
C THR A 229 -42.71 -69.03 34.25
N TYR A 230 -43.08 -70.12 33.58
CA TYR A 230 -42.88 -70.35 32.14
C TYR A 230 -44.10 -69.95 31.30
N ALA A 231 -43.91 -69.44 30.08
CA ALA A 231 -44.65 -69.88 28.87
C ALA A 231 -44.13 -69.27 27.55
N VAL A 232 -43.66 -70.15 26.65
CA VAL A 232 -43.82 -70.13 25.16
C VAL A 232 -43.31 -68.93 24.33
N SER A 233 -42.81 -69.23 23.13
CA SER A 233 -42.20 -68.29 22.19
C SER A 233 -43.17 -67.40 21.41
N LYS A 234 -42.73 -66.17 21.17
CA LYS A 234 -42.86 -65.48 19.87
C LYS A 234 -41.54 -64.82 19.51
N GLN A 235 -41.24 -64.73 18.22
CA GLN A 235 -40.12 -63.92 17.73
C GLN A 235 -40.43 -62.43 17.99
N PRO A 236 -39.44 -61.60 18.39
CA PRO A 236 -39.58 -60.17 18.28
C PRO A 236 -39.46 -59.79 16.80
N ASP A 237 -40.53 -59.25 16.21
CA ASP A 237 -40.46 -58.64 14.89
C ASP A 237 -39.40 -57.54 14.88
N PHE A 238 -38.55 -57.53 13.85
CA PHE A 238 -37.46 -56.56 13.73
C PHE A 238 -38.04 -55.21 13.28
N LEU A 239 -38.67 -54.50 14.23
CA LEU A 239 -39.22 -53.17 14.04
C LEU A 239 -38.08 -52.18 13.76
N VAL A 240 -37.77 -52.02 12.48
CA VAL A 240 -37.06 -50.85 11.97
C VAL A 240 -37.92 -49.64 12.30
N SER A 241 -37.62 -49.00 13.42
CA SER A 241 -38.33 -47.81 13.89
C SER A 241 -38.04 -46.67 12.91
N SER A 242 -38.94 -46.48 11.94
CA SER A 242 -38.92 -45.35 11.03
C SER A 242 -39.10 -44.08 11.86
N MET A 243 -37.99 -43.37 12.11
CA MET A 243 -38.09 -41.99 12.55
C MET A 243 -38.82 -41.25 11.44
N ALA A 244 -40.04 -40.79 11.73
CA ALA A 244 -40.78 -39.92 10.82
C ALA A 244 -39.85 -38.77 10.38
N VAL A 245 -39.85 -38.44 9.10
CA VAL A 245 -38.90 -37.51 8.46
C VAL A 245 -38.88 -36.18 9.20
N THR A 246 -40.05 -35.68 9.60
CA THR A 246 -40.25 -34.49 10.44
C THR A 246 -39.56 -34.59 11.81
N GLY A 247 -39.57 -35.78 12.42
CA GLY A 247 -38.88 -36.06 13.69
C GLY A 247 -37.36 -36.21 13.54
N ALA A 248 -36.87 -36.72 12.40
CA ALA A 248 -35.45 -36.72 12.07
C ALA A 248 -34.94 -35.30 11.78
N LEU A 249 -35.61 -34.56 10.89
CA LEU A 249 -35.31 -33.15 10.58
C LEU A 249 -35.31 -32.28 11.85
N ARG A 250 -36.30 -32.44 12.74
CA ARG A 250 -36.35 -31.71 14.02
C ARG A 250 -35.15 -32.00 14.93
N LYS A 251 -34.63 -33.23 14.94
CA LYS A 251 -33.41 -33.58 15.70
C LYS A 251 -32.16 -32.98 15.06
N SER A 252 -32.04 -33.06 13.73
CA SER A 252 -30.93 -32.44 12.99
C SER A 252 -30.89 -30.93 13.20
N LEU A 253 -32.04 -30.25 13.06
CA LEU A 253 -32.15 -28.81 13.35
C LEU A 253 -31.82 -28.48 14.81
N GLY A 254 -32.27 -29.30 15.76
CA GLY A 254 -31.93 -29.14 17.18
C GLY A 254 -30.44 -29.26 17.52
N LEU A 255 -29.63 -29.87 16.64
CA LEU A 255 -28.17 -29.96 16.76
C LEU A 255 -27.45 -28.88 15.94
N PHE A 256 -27.84 -28.71 14.67
CA PHE A 256 -27.12 -27.83 13.74
C PHE A 256 -27.47 -26.35 13.94
N VAL A 257 -28.69 -25.97 14.36
CA VAL A 257 -29.04 -24.56 14.59
C VAL A 257 -28.19 -23.94 15.72
N PRO A 258 -28.02 -24.55 16.91
CA PRO A 258 -27.12 -24.01 17.94
C PRO A 258 -25.65 -23.97 17.51
N LEU A 259 -25.19 -24.97 16.74
CA LEU A 259 -23.81 -25.02 16.24
C LEU A 259 -23.55 -23.90 15.22
N ALA A 260 -24.44 -23.72 14.25
CA ALA A 260 -24.39 -22.65 13.26
C ALA A 260 -24.36 -21.27 13.95
N ILE A 261 -25.29 -21.01 14.87
CA ILE A 261 -25.32 -19.75 15.64
C ILE A 261 -24.00 -19.54 16.40
N ALA A 262 -23.44 -20.56 17.05
CA ALA A 262 -22.17 -20.43 17.77
C ALA A 262 -20.99 -20.14 16.82
N CYS A 263 -20.91 -20.85 15.69
CA CYS A 263 -19.90 -20.65 14.66
C CYS A 263 -19.99 -19.26 14.01
N THR A 264 -21.18 -18.78 13.72
CA THR A 264 -21.42 -17.47 13.08
C THR A 264 -21.22 -16.32 14.08
N VAL A 265 -21.60 -16.48 15.34
CA VAL A 265 -21.25 -15.53 16.42
C VAL A 265 -19.72 -15.46 16.61
N TYR A 266 -19.01 -16.59 16.58
CA TYR A 266 -17.55 -16.59 16.61
C TYR A 266 -16.95 -15.87 15.40
N LEU A 267 -17.43 -16.16 14.19
CA LEU A 267 -16.90 -15.58 12.95
C LEU A 267 -17.13 -14.06 12.85
N TYR A 268 -18.32 -13.57 13.25
CA TYR A 268 -18.66 -12.14 13.18
C TYR A 268 -18.23 -11.32 14.40
N LEU A 269 -17.83 -11.96 15.51
CA LEU A 269 -17.18 -11.31 16.66
C LEU A 269 -15.72 -11.73 16.80
N PHE A 270 -15.08 -12.23 15.74
CA PHE A 270 -13.68 -12.69 15.80
C PHE A 270 -12.71 -11.66 16.38
N PRO A 271 -12.82 -10.32 16.14
CA PRO A 271 -11.87 -9.37 16.71
C PRO A 271 -12.03 -9.22 18.24
N PHE A 272 -13.22 -9.52 18.78
CA PHE A 272 -13.44 -9.62 20.22
C PHE A 272 -12.76 -10.86 20.81
N PHE A 273 -12.85 -12.00 20.13
CA PHE A 273 -12.22 -13.26 20.60
C PHE A 273 -10.71 -13.29 20.39
N SER A 274 -10.19 -12.65 19.34
CA SER A 274 -8.75 -12.48 19.06
C SER A 274 -8.10 -11.33 19.85
N GLY A 275 -8.83 -10.62 20.72
CA GLY A 275 -8.29 -9.53 21.53
C GLY A 275 -7.87 -8.28 20.73
N CYS A 276 -8.36 -8.11 19.50
CA CYS A 276 -7.87 -7.09 18.58
C CYS A 276 -8.19 -5.68 19.08
N ALA A 277 -7.17 -4.84 19.22
CA ALA A 277 -7.29 -3.44 19.61
C ALA A 277 -6.17 -2.60 18.98
N PHE A 278 -6.44 -1.30 18.81
CA PHE A 278 -5.38 -0.34 18.50
C PHE A 278 -4.51 -0.13 19.76
N PRO A 279 -3.17 -0.25 19.67
CA PRO A 279 -2.28 -0.02 20.82
C PRO A 279 -2.50 1.34 21.49
N LEU A 280 -2.28 1.40 22.81
CA LEU A 280 -2.38 2.62 23.62
C LEU A 280 -0.99 3.12 24.04
N PRO A 281 -0.87 4.39 24.48
CA PRO A 281 0.37 4.93 25.07
C PRO A 281 0.92 4.12 26.26
N SER A 282 0.04 3.48 27.03
CA SER A 282 0.40 2.55 28.11
C SER A 282 1.08 1.26 27.64
N ARG A 283 0.99 0.93 26.34
CA ARG A 283 1.49 -0.31 25.69
C ARG A 283 0.94 -1.61 26.30
N ASP A 284 -0.16 -1.52 27.02
CA ASP A 284 -0.91 -2.64 27.59
C ASP A 284 -2.00 -3.11 26.59
N SER A 285 -1.97 -4.39 26.22
CA SER A 285 -2.96 -5.03 25.35
C SER A 285 -4.34 -5.12 25.98
N ASP A 286 -4.40 -5.33 27.29
CA ASP A 286 -5.63 -5.61 28.02
C ASP A 286 -6.37 -4.28 28.28
N GLU A 287 -5.64 -3.19 28.56
CA GLU A 287 -6.22 -1.84 28.55
C GLU A 287 -6.71 -1.47 27.14
N ALA A 288 -5.92 -1.72 26.10
CA ALA A 288 -6.31 -1.43 24.71
C ALA A 288 -7.62 -2.15 24.31
N PHE A 289 -7.76 -3.41 24.71
CA PHE A 289 -8.97 -4.20 24.48
C PHE A 289 -10.18 -3.65 25.25
N GLU A 290 -10.05 -3.37 26.55
CA GLU A 290 -11.15 -2.83 27.35
C GLU A 290 -11.56 -1.40 26.91
N GLN A 291 -10.63 -0.55 26.45
CA GLN A 291 -10.98 0.72 25.81
C GLN A 291 -11.75 0.49 24.51
N THR A 292 -11.27 -0.39 23.62
CA THR A 292 -11.95 -0.70 22.33
C THR A 292 -13.37 -1.22 22.55
N LYS A 293 -13.53 -2.15 23.50
CA LYS A 293 -14.81 -2.70 23.96
C LYS A 293 -15.77 -1.63 24.51
N SER A 294 -15.26 -0.62 25.22
CA SER A 294 -16.09 0.48 25.73
C SER A 294 -16.73 1.33 24.62
N LEU A 295 -16.11 1.40 23.43
CA LEU A 295 -16.64 2.12 22.27
C LEU A 295 -17.95 1.52 21.73
N HIS A 296 -18.28 0.29 22.12
CA HIS A 296 -19.45 -0.49 21.67
C HIS A 296 -20.45 -0.80 22.79
N TRP A 297 -20.21 -0.31 24.01
CA TRP A 297 -21.10 -0.59 25.14
C TRP A 297 -22.44 0.16 24.97
N PRO A 298 -23.59 -0.54 24.83
CA PRO A 298 -24.86 0.09 24.42
C PRO A 298 -25.51 0.97 25.49
N TYR A 299 -24.95 1.02 26.70
CA TYR A 299 -25.39 1.89 27.79
C TYR A 299 -24.34 2.93 28.18
N ALA A 300 -23.29 3.14 27.37
CA ALA A 300 -22.32 4.20 27.60
C ALA A 300 -22.98 5.57 27.43
N GLN A 301 -22.80 6.45 28.41
CA GLN A 301 -23.22 7.84 28.28
C GLN A 301 -22.30 8.57 27.28
N SER A 302 -22.79 9.64 26.64
CA SER A 302 -22.02 10.48 25.69
C SER A 302 -20.62 10.80 26.20
N ASP A 303 -20.55 11.18 27.48
CA ASP A 303 -19.35 11.68 28.13
C ASP A 303 -18.36 10.54 28.44
N GLN A 304 -18.87 9.33 28.66
CA GLN A 304 -18.05 8.13 28.78
C GLN A 304 -17.47 7.73 27.42
N GLN A 305 -18.26 7.78 26.35
CA GLN A 305 -17.80 7.46 25.00
C GLN A 305 -16.80 8.50 24.48
N ALA A 306 -17.00 9.79 24.80
CA ALA A 306 -16.05 10.86 24.53
C ALA A 306 -14.73 10.68 25.31
N ASN A 307 -14.79 10.33 26.60
CA ASN A 307 -13.58 10.07 27.40
C ASN A 307 -12.85 8.78 27.00
N ALA A 308 -13.55 7.74 26.55
CA ALA A 308 -12.94 6.57 25.93
C ALA A 308 -12.21 6.96 24.63
N THR A 309 -12.85 7.79 23.79
CA THR A 309 -12.25 8.26 22.53
C THR A 309 -10.99 9.10 22.78
N ARG A 310 -10.95 9.92 23.85
CA ARG A 310 -9.78 10.67 24.30
C ARG A 310 -8.60 9.82 24.79
N LYS A 311 -8.82 8.56 25.17
CA LYS A 311 -7.76 7.62 25.57
C LYS A 311 -7.09 6.93 24.39
N LEU A 312 -7.78 6.84 23.24
CA LEU A 312 -7.22 6.25 22.03
C LEU A 312 -6.10 7.13 21.48
N ALA A 313 -5.13 6.51 20.80
CA ALA A 313 -4.17 7.25 19.99
C ALA A 313 -4.90 8.16 18.97
N PRO A 314 -4.46 9.43 18.77
CA PRO A 314 -5.12 10.37 17.87
C PRO A 314 -5.08 9.90 16.41
N PHE A 315 -3.96 9.30 15.98
CA PHE A 315 -3.82 8.69 14.67
C PHE A 315 -3.85 7.16 14.79
N ARG A 316 -4.74 6.51 14.03
CA ARG A 316 -4.97 5.05 14.02
C ARG A 316 -5.14 4.54 12.60
N LEU A 317 -4.14 3.83 12.10
CA LEU A 317 -4.07 3.33 10.73
C LEU A 317 -4.32 1.81 10.71
N LEU A 318 -5.42 1.40 10.09
CA LEU A 318 -5.71 0.00 9.76
C LEU A 318 -4.92 -0.35 8.49
N THR A 319 -3.97 -1.28 8.59
CA THR A 319 -3.10 -1.68 7.49
C THR A 319 -3.50 -3.05 6.94
N ILE A 320 -3.41 -3.22 5.63
CA ILE A 320 -3.88 -4.41 4.92
C ILE A 320 -2.81 -4.82 3.91
N GLY A 321 -2.14 -5.94 4.16
CA GLY A 321 -1.23 -6.56 3.20
C GLY A 321 -2.02 -7.43 2.21
N ASP A 322 -1.68 -7.28 0.94
CA ASP A 322 -1.98 -8.22 -0.16
C ASP A 322 -3.44 -8.73 -0.27
N PRO A 323 -4.46 -7.86 -0.36
CA PRO A 323 -5.86 -8.27 -0.51
C PRO A 323 -6.20 -8.61 -1.98
N GLN A 324 -5.50 -9.58 -2.56
CA GLN A 324 -5.54 -9.89 -4.00
C GLN A 324 -6.95 -10.18 -4.55
N LEU A 325 -7.35 -9.43 -5.58
CA LEU A 325 -8.52 -9.74 -6.42
C LEU A 325 -8.10 -10.31 -7.80
N GLU A 326 -8.11 -11.63 -7.91
CA GLU A 326 -8.15 -12.34 -9.20
C GLU A 326 -9.49 -12.12 -9.94
N GLY A 327 -9.52 -12.34 -11.26
CA GLY A 327 -10.73 -12.17 -12.09
C GLY A 327 -10.86 -13.18 -13.23
N ASP A 328 -11.60 -12.81 -14.28
CA ASP A 328 -12.03 -13.68 -15.37
C ASP A 328 -10.88 -14.33 -16.17
N THR A 329 -9.71 -13.68 -16.28
CA THR A 329 -8.52 -14.29 -16.91
C THR A 329 -8.02 -15.55 -16.19
N SER A 330 -8.40 -15.77 -14.92
CA SER A 330 -8.09 -17.00 -14.17
C SER A 330 -9.03 -18.18 -14.46
N ILE A 331 -10.05 -18.00 -15.32
CA ILE A 331 -11.12 -18.97 -15.55
C ILE A 331 -10.93 -19.67 -16.92
N PRO A 332 -10.66 -20.99 -16.98
CA PRO A 332 -10.38 -21.69 -18.23
C PRO A 332 -11.41 -21.48 -19.35
N VAL A 333 -12.72 -21.49 -19.04
CA VAL A 333 -13.80 -21.29 -20.03
C VAL A 333 -13.90 -19.84 -20.53
N LYS A 334 -13.35 -18.85 -19.82
CA LYS A 334 -13.24 -17.47 -20.31
C LYS A 334 -12.10 -17.32 -21.31
N VAL A 335 -10.98 -18.02 -21.08
CA VAL A 335 -9.77 -17.99 -21.91
C VAL A 335 -9.90 -18.87 -23.16
N TYR A 336 -10.28 -20.15 -22.98
CA TYR A 336 -10.38 -21.14 -24.08
C TYR A 336 -11.77 -21.21 -24.72
N GLY A 337 -12.77 -20.59 -24.10
CA GLY A 337 -14.17 -20.61 -24.55
C GLY A 337 -14.98 -21.79 -24.02
N PHE A 338 -16.29 -21.74 -24.26
CA PHE A 338 -17.24 -22.78 -23.86
C PHE A 338 -17.31 -23.90 -24.90
N PHE A 339 -16.84 -25.09 -24.54
CA PHE A 339 -16.79 -26.30 -25.37
C PHE A 339 -16.21 -26.09 -26.80
N PRO A 340 -14.95 -25.62 -26.94
CA PRO A 340 -14.32 -25.41 -28.23
C PRO A 340 -14.31 -26.68 -29.10
N HIS A 341 -14.12 -27.87 -28.51
CA HIS A 341 -14.05 -29.11 -29.28
C HIS A 341 -15.43 -29.55 -29.81
N VAL A 342 -16.54 -29.26 -29.11
CA VAL A 342 -17.91 -29.49 -29.64
C VAL A 342 -18.16 -28.66 -30.90
N LYS A 343 -17.65 -27.43 -30.96
CA LYS A 343 -17.78 -26.54 -32.12
C LYS A 343 -17.01 -27.08 -33.34
N GLU A 344 -15.83 -27.67 -33.12
CA GLU A 344 -15.06 -28.33 -34.19
C GLU A 344 -15.66 -29.67 -34.62
N ILE A 345 -16.15 -30.50 -33.69
CA ILE A 345 -16.93 -31.71 -34.01
C ILE A 345 -18.11 -31.35 -34.92
N TYR A 346 -18.88 -30.32 -34.56
CA TYR A 346 -20.03 -29.88 -35.37
C TYR A 346 -19.62 -29.48 -36.79
N LYS A 347 -18.59 -28.64 -36.96
CA LYS A 347 -18.05 -28.27 -38.29
C LYS A 347 -17.57 -29.49 -39.09
N ARG A 348 -16.89 -30.43 -38.43
CA ARG A 348 -16.31 -31.63 -39.05
C ARG A 348 -17.39 -32.63 -39.47
N VAL A 349 -18.43 -32.80 -38.68
CA VAL A 349 -19.62 -33.63 -38.99
C VAL A 349 -20.50 -32.99 -40.08
N THR A 350 -20.66 -31.66 -40.08
CA THR A 350 -21.42 -30.93 -41.10
C THR A 350 -20.64 -30.62 -42.39
N PHE A 351 -19.47 -31.23 -42.58
CA PHE A 351 -18.60 -31.08 -43.76
C PHE A 351 -18.12 -29.64 -44.04
N GLN A 352 -18.18 -28.75 -43.05
CA GLN A 352 -17.70 -27.36 -43.18
C GLN A 352 -16.17 -27.25 -43.21
N THR A 353 -15.45 -28.27 -42.72
CA THR A 353 -13.99 -28.39 -42.81
C THR A 353 -13.55 -29.25 -43.98
N TRP A 354 -12.43 -28.91 -44.62
CA TRP A 354 -11.82 -29.72 -45.69
C TRP A 354 -10.86 -30.78 -45.11
N HIS A 355 -10.94 -32.02 -45.58
CA HIS A 355 -10.04 -33.12 -45.17
C HIS A 355 -9.79 -34.06 -46.36
N SER A 356 -8.58 -34.63 -46.43
CA SER A 356 -8.10 -35.52 -47.50
C SER A 356 -8.91 -36.81 -47.67
N THR A 357 -9.34 -37.44 -46.57
CA THR A 357 -10.13 -38.67 -46.62
C THR A 357 -11.20 -38.71 -45.52
N LEU A 358 -12.20 -39.59 -45.71
CA LEU A 358 -13.20 -39.88 -44.68
C LEU A 358 -12.55 -40.45 -43.40
N ARG A 359 -11.47 -41.25 -43.54
CA ARG A 359 -10.74 -41.83 -42.41
C ARG A 359 -10.03 -40.76 -41.58
N ASP A 360 -9.46 -39.76 -42.24
CA ASP A 360 -8.82 -38.62 -41.56
C ASP A 360 -9.88 -37.79 -40.82
N ARG A 361 -11.02 -37.48 -41.45
CA ARG A 361 -12.15 -36.79 -40.80
C ARG A 361 -12.65 -37.56 -39.57
N LEU A 362 -12.81 -38.88 -39.66
CA LEU A 362 -13.23 -39.72 -38.52
C LEU A 362 -12.18 -39.78 -37.41
N ARG A 363 -10.88 -39.85 -37.75
CA ARG A 363 -9.79 -39.76 -36.75
C ARG A 363 -9.77 -38.41 -36.05
N MET A 364 -10.01 -37.33 -36.78
CA MET A 364 -10.06 -35.96 -36.26
C MET A 364 -11.26 -35.76 -35.33
N ILE A 365 -12.46 -36.24 -35.71
CA ILE A 365 -13.64 -36.23 -34.82
C ILE A 365 -13.41 -37.06 -33.55
N LEU A 366 -12.69 -38.20 -33.65
CA LEU A 366 -12.35 -39.00 -32.47
C LEU A 366 -11.34 -38.30 -31.56
N HIS A 367 -10.42 -37.49 -32.12
CA HIS A 367 -9.52 -36.64 -31.33
C HIS A 367 -10.33 -35.62 -30.54
N ASP A 368 -11.17 -34.83 -31.23
CA ASP A 368 -12.01 -33.81 -30.58
C ASP A 368 -12.94 -34.39 -29.50
N LEU A 369 -13.38 -35.65 -29.63
CA LEU A 369 -14.20 -36.35 -28.64
C LEU A 369 -13.40 -36.80 -27.41
N VAL A 370 -12.10 -37.06 -27.56
CA VAL A 370 -11.16 -37.30 -26.45
C VAL A 370 -10.87 -35.97 -25.76
N ASP A 371 -10.54 -34.92 -26.52
CA ASP A 371 -10.26 -33.58 -26.01
C ASP A 371 -11.49 -33.00 -25.27
N LEU A 372 -12.70 -33.20 -25.79
CA LEU A 372 -13.96 -32.87 -25.10
C LEU A 372 -14.08 -33.53 -23.72
N TYR A 373 -13.63 -34.79 -23.58
CA TYR A 373 -13.76 -35.53 -22.33
C TYR A 373 -12.62 -35.23 -21.33
N PHE A 374 -11.40 -35.03 -21.81
CA PHE A 374 -10.20 -34.85 -20.97
C PHE A 374 -9.76 -33.39 -20.80
N GLU A 375 -10.22 -32.47 -21.63
CA GLU A 375 -9.93 -31.03 -21.54
C GLU A 375 -11.20 -30.22 -21.29
N ASP A 376 -12.18 -30.20 -22.22
CA ASP A 376 -13.34 -29.29 -22.10
C ASP A 376 -14.18 -29.54 -20.83
N ILE A 377 -14.46 -30.81 -20.48
CA ILE A 377 -15.25 -31.15 -19.28
C ILE A 377 -14.50 -30.78 -17.98
N PRO A 378 -13.22 -31.16 -17.77
CA PRO A 378 -12.44 -30.68 -16.63
C PRO A 378 -12.32 -29.16 -16.58
N ASN A 379 -12.06 -28.49 -17.71
CA ASN A 379 -11.98 -27.02 -17.79
C ASN A 379 -13.29 -26.36 -17.37
N LEU A 380 -14.46 -26.93 -17.70
CA LEU A 380 -15.76 -26.42 -17.26
C LEU A 380 -15.98 -26.61 -15.76
N ILE A 381 -15.61 -27.77 -15.20
CA ILE A 381 -15.74 -28.05 -13.76
C ILE A 381 -14.81 -27.14 -12.96
N GLU A 382 -13.57 -26.97 -13.41
CA GLU A 382 -12.61 -26.04 -12.80
C GLU A 382 -13.06 -24.58 -12.94
N SER A 383 -13.63 -24.19 -14.08
CA SER A 383 -14.20 -22.84 -14.24
C SER A 383 -15.35 -22.59 -13.26
N GLY A 384 -16.23 -23.58 -13.05
CA GLY A 384 -17.30 -23.50 -12.06
C GLY A 384 -16.78 -23.39 -10.63
N ARG A 385 -15.74 -24.16 -10.28
CA ARG A 385 -15.01 -24.05 -9.01
C ARG A 385 -14.40 -22.66 -8.84
N LYS A 386 -13.62 -22.19 -9.82
CA LYS A 386 -12.89 -20.92 -9.75
C LYS A 386 -13.85 -19.73 -9.62
N VAL A 387 -14.98 -19.70 -10.34
CA VAL A 387 -16.01 -18.66 -10.14
C VAL A 387 -16.51 -18.61 -8.68
N PHE A 388 -16.69 -19.77 -8.04
CA PHE A 388 -17.14 -19.86 -6.65
C PHE A 388 -16.03 -19.46 -5.66
N ASP A 389 -14.78 -19.85 -5.93
CA ASP A 389 -13.61 -19.47 -5.13
C ASP A 389 -13.35 -17.95 -5.20
N LEU A 390 -13.43 -17.34 -6.40
CA LEU A 390 -13.32 -15.89 -6.59
C LEU A 390 -14.41 -15.12 -5.83
N PHE A 391 -15.65 -15.61 -5.90
CA PHE A 391 -16.77 -15.06 -5.13
C PHE A 391 -16.50 -15.15 -3.62
N GLY A 392 -16.04 -16.31 -3.14
CA GLY A 392 -15.70 -16.52 -1.74
C GLY A 392 -14.58 -15.61 -1.26
N ASN A 393 -13.51 -15.46 -2.05
CA ASN A 393 -12.37 -14.59 -1.73
C ASN A 393 -12.82 -13.13 -1.50
N ASP A 394 -13.60 -12.55 -2.43
CA ASP A 394 -14.12 -11.19 -2.27
C ASP A 394 -14.90 -11.00 -0.96
N PHE A 395 -15.74 -11.98 -0.60
CA PHE A 395 -16.56 -11.93 0.61
C PHE A 395 -15.78 -12.28 1.89
N TYR A 396 -14.68 -13.04 1.80
CA TYR A 396 -13.72 -13.29 2.89
C TYR A 396 -12.92 -12.03 3.22
N LEU A 397 -12.32 -11.38 2.21
CA LEU A 397 -11.64 -10.09 2.35
C LEU A 397 -12.60 -9.01 2.89
N ALA A 398 -13.83 -8.95 2.34
CA ALA A 398 -14.88 -8.07 2.84
C ALA A 398 -15.25 -8.36 4.31
N HIS A 399 -15.28 -9.62 4.72
CA HIS A 399 -15.60 -10.02 6.09
C HIS A 399 -14.54 -9.52 7.07
N ILE A 400 -13.25 -9.74 6.77
CA ILE A 400 -12.15 -9.25 7.60
C ILE A 400 -12.21 -7.72 7.69
N TYR A 401 -12.19 -7.02 6.54
CA TYR A 401 -12.19 -5.56 6.49
C TYR A 401 -13.35 -4.97 7.29
N ARG A 402 -14.60 -5.35 6.97
CA ARG A 402 -15.79 -4.76 7.59
C ARG A 402 -15.85 -5.03 9.10
N THR A 403 -15.51 -6.24 9.53
CA THR A 403 -15.58 -6.64 10.95
C THR A 403 -14.50 -5.95 11.77
N VAL A 404 -13.26 -5.90 11.27
CA VAL A 404 -12.16 -5.18 11.93
C VAL A 404 -12.41 -3.67 11.93
N HIS A 405 -12.74 -3.06 10.79
CA HIS A 405 -13.03 -1.61 10.70
C HIS A 405 -14.19 -1.19 11.62
N TRP A 406 -15.27 -1.97 11.68
CA TRP A 406 -16.37 -1.72 12.61
C TRP A 406 -15.91 -1.82 14.07
N TRP A 407 -15.15 -2.86 14.42
CA TRP A 407 -14.70 -3.11 15.78
C TRP A 407 -13.68 -2.07 16.26
N THR A 408 -12.59 -1.84 15.53
CA THR A 408 -11.44 -1.04 15.97
C THR A 408 -11.60 0.47 15.75
N LYS A 409 -12.56 0.89 14.92
CA LYS A 409 -12.84 2.31 14.58
C LYS A 409 -11.56 3.10 14.23
N PRO A 410 -10.86 2.70 13.13
CA PRO A 410 -9.66 3.39 12.67
C PRO A 410 -9.96 4.85 12.27
N THR A 411 -8.91 5.67 12.17
CA THR A 411 -9.00 6.98 11.52
C THR A 411 -8.71 6.86 10.02
N HIS A 412 -7.68 6.10 9.67
CA HIS A 412 -7.23 5.89 8.29
C HIS A 412 -7.18 4.40 7.95
N VAL A 413 -7.32 4.05 6.67
CA VAL A 413 -7.10 2.70 6.16
C VAL A 413 -6.01 2.77 5.10
N THR A 414 -5.06 1.83 5.11
CA THR A 414 -4.12 1.65 4.01
C THR A 414 -4.11 0.21 3.50
N VAL A 415 -4.00 0.06 2.19
CA VAL A 415 -3.58 -1.20 1.54
C VAL A 415 -2.13 -1.05 1.08
N LEU A 416 -1.34 -2.11 1.20
CA LEU A 416 0.11 -2.11 0.95
C LEU A 416 0.46 -2.96 -0.27
N GLY A 417 -0.09 -2.59 -1.42
CA GLY A 417 0.01 -3.31 -2.68
C GLY A 417 -0.77 -4.63 -2.74
N ASP A 418 -0.40 -5.50 -3.70
CA ASP A 418 -1.07 -6.74 -4.09
C ASP A 418 -2.61 -6.60 -4.21
N LEU A 419 -3.04 -5.54 -4.89
CA LEU A 419 -4.45 -5.19 -5.11
C LEU A 419 -5.07 -6.11 -6.17
N LEU A 420 -4.49 -6.12 -7.36
CA LEU A 420 -4.87 -6.94 -8.51
C LEU A 420 -3.74 -6.92 -9.55
N GLY A 421 -3.34 -8.09 -10.04
CA GLY A 421 -2.46 -8.16 -11.22
C GLY A 421 -3.12 -7.46 -12.41
N SER A 422 -2.42 -6.51 -13.02
CA SER A 422 -2.95 -5.54 -13.98
C SER A 422 -2.22 -5.59 -15.33
N GLN A 423 -1.05 -6.21 -15.44
CA GLN A 423 -0.49 -6.50 -16.76
C GLN A 423 -1.34 -7.59 -17.44
N TRP A 424 -1.47 -7.48 -18.77
CA TRP A 424 -2.14 -8.45 -19.64
C TRP A 424 -3.67 -8.62 -19.46
N ILE A 425 -4.31 -7.92 -18.52
CA ILE A 425 -5.79 -7.82 -18.45
C ILE A 425 -6.32 -6.63 -19.26
N ASP A 426 -7.48 -6.81 -19.89
CA ASP A 426 -8.17 -5.76 -20.62
C ASP A 426 -8.85 -4.76 -19.66
N ASP A 427 -9.26 -3.60 -20.19
CA ASP A 427 -9.88 -2.57 -19.36
C ASP A 427 -11.22 -3.02 -18.78
N ASN A 428 -11.96 -3.89 -19.47
CA ASN A 428 -13.22 -4.42 -18.96
C ASN A 428 -13.00 -5.29 -17.71
N GLU A 429 -11.98 -6.15 -17.69
CA GLU A 429 -11.63 -6.90 -16.49
C GLU A 429 -11.05 -5.99 -15.41
N PHE A 430 -10.18 -5.04 -15.76
CA PHE A 430 -9.61 -4.08 -14.80
C PHE A 430 -10.73 -3.31 -14.06
N GLU A 431 -11.72 -2.76 -14.78
CA GLU A 431 -12.90 -2.10 -14.21
C GLU A 431 -13.75 -3.04 -13.36
N GLN A 432 -13.95 -4.30 -13.78
CA GLN A 432 -14.69 -5.29 -13.00
C GLN A 432 -13.97 -5.67 -11.69
N ARG A 433 -12.64 -5.72 -11.68
CA ARG A 433 -11.86 -5.91 -10.45
C ARG A 433 -11.89 -4.65 -9.57
N GLY A 434 -11.85 -3.45 -10.16
CA GLY A 434 -12.02 -2.16 -9.46
C GLY A 434 -13.40 -2.01 -8.79
N ASP A 435 -14.49 -2.36 -9.48
CA ASP A 435 -15.83 -2.41 -8.91
C ASP A 435 -15.91 -3.43 -7.76
N ARG A 436 -15.34 -4.62 -7.94
CA ARG A 436 -15.27 -5.63 -6.86
C ARG A 436 -14.47 -5.13 -5.66
N PHE A 437 -13.36 -4.42 -5.87
CA PHE A 437 -12.60 -3.80 -4.79
C PHE A 437 -13.47 -2.79 -4.02
N TRP A 438 -14.02 -1.76 -4.68
CA TRP A 438 -14.72 -0.66 -4.01
C TRP A 438 -16.14 -1.01 -3.54
N ASN A 439 -16.92 -1.76 -4.32
CA ASN A 439 -18.33 -2.05 -4.04
C ASN A 439 -18.56 -3.40 -3.34
N ARG A 440 -17.59 -4.32 -3.35
CA ARG A 440 -17.69 -5.64 -2.68
C ARG A 440 -16.71 -5.77 -1.51
N ALA A 441 -15.40 -5.80 -1.75
CA ALA A 441 -14.39 -6.00 -0.70
C ALA A 441 -14.41 -4.83 0.32
N PHE A 442 -14.03 -3.64 -0.11
CA PHE A 442 -13.82 -2.46 0.73
C PHE A 442 -15.04 -1.52 0.81
N LYS A 443 -16.23 -2.11 0.68
CA LYS A 443 -17.51 -1.37 0.60
C LYS A 443 -17.67 -0.35 1.72
N GLY A 444 -17.78 0.93 1.33
CA GLY A 444 -17.91 2.08 2.23
C GLY A 444 -16.60 2.81 2.52
N GLY A 445 -15.47 2.33 1.97
CA GLY A 445 -14.25 3.12 1.81
C GLY A 445 -14.40 4.20 0.73
N GLN A 446 -13.51 5.18 0.76
CA GLN A 446 -13.42 6.25 -0.25
C GLN A 446 -11.94 6.46 -0.61
N ARG A 447 -11.63 6.50 -1.90
CA ARG A 447 -10.30 6.85 -2.44
C ARG A 447 -9.86 8.21 -1.91
N LEU A 448 -8.56 8.39 -1.63
CA LEU A 448 -7.98 9.71 -1.41
C LEU A 448 -8.24 10.62 -2.65
N PRO A 449 -8.75 11.85 -2.47
CA PRO A 449 -8.88 12.81 -3.57
C PRO A 449 -7.52 13.26 -4.13
N ASP A 450 -7.42 13.47 -5.45
CA ASP A 450 -6.15 13.80 -6.12
C ASP A 450 -5.62 15.22 -5.80
N ASP A 451 -6.50 16.10 -5.30
CA ASP A 451 -6.19 17.40 -4.74
C ASP A 451 -5.56 17.33 -3.35
N ILE A 452 -5.72 16.20 -2.63
CA ILE A 452 -5.07 15.94 -1.34
C ILE A 452 -3.84 15.02 -1.53
N ALA A 453 -3.90 14.05 -2.46
CA ALA A 453 -2.76 13.22 -2.88
C ALA A 453 -1.76 14.03 -3.73
N GLN A 454 -1.03 14.97 -3.12
CA GLN A 454 -0.12 15.85 -3.84
C GLN A 454 1.32 15.33 -3.89
N TRP A 455 2.09 15.82 -4.87
CA TRP A 455 3.54 15.65 -4.87
C TRP A 455 4.19 16.58 -3.82
N PRO A 456 5.40 16.25 -3.32
CA PRO A 456 6.04 17.01 -2.25
C PRO A 456 6.41 18.40 -2.77
N ASN A 457 5.82 19.45 -2.20
CA ASN A 457 6.05 20.82 -2.62
C ASN A 457 6.01 21.79 -1.43
N ARG A 458 6.80 22.87 -1.51
CA ARG A 458 6.65 24.05 -0.64
C ARG A 458 5.94 25.21 -1.31
N GLU A 459 5.92 25.27 -2.64
CA GLU A 459 5.00 26.08 -3.44
C GLU A 459 4.54 25.24 -4.65
N TYR A 460 3.26 25.28 -5.00
CA TYR A 460 2.65 24.37 -5.98
C TYR A 460 3.23 24.53 -7.39
N ASN A 461 3.63 23.41 -8.01
CA ASN A 461 3.84 23.35 -9.47
C ASN A 461 2.97 22.24 -10.08
N ILE A 462 1.91 22.62 -10.80
CA ILE A 462 0.99 21.70 -11.49
C ILE A 462 1.39 21.58 -12.97
N SER A 463 2.63 21.15 -13.22
CA SER A 463 3.09 20.73 -14.56
C SER A 463 4.31 19.81 -14.43
N GLY A 464 4.13 18.53 -14.76
CA GLY A 464 5.17 17.50 -14.63
C GLY A 464 4.83 16.15 -15.28
N ARG A 465 3.86 16.13 -16.22
CA ARG A 465 3.58 14.94 -17.02
C ARG A 465 4.60 14.89 -18.16
N LEU A 466 5.66 14.11 -17.96
CA LEU A 466 6.63 13.79 -19.01
C LEU A 466 6.10 12.61 -19.84
N ASP A 467 5.94 12.82 -21.14
CA ASP A 467 5.33 11.84 -22.06
C ASP A 467 6.13 10.54 -22.12
N GLY A 468 5.51 9.42 -21.74
CA GLY A 468 6.07 8.09 -21.86
C GLY A 468 5.67 7.40 -23.15
N SER A 469 5.64 6.06 -23.11
CA SER A 469 5.20 5.25 -24.26
C SER A 469 3.69 4.97 -24.11
N PRO A 470 2.85 5.23 -25.13
CA PRO A 470 1.39 5.26 -24.96
C PRO A 470 0.79 4.04 -24.24
N GLU A 471 1.23 2.82 -24.60
CA GLU A 471 0.69 1.56 -24.08
C GLU A 471 1.10 1.21 -22.63
N GLN A 472 2.03 1.97 -22.04
CA GLN A 472 2.41 1.87 -20.62
C GLN A 472 1.76 2.98 -19.79
N ASP A 473 1.75 4.21 -20.31
CA ASP A 473 1.11 5.36 -19.69
C ASP A 473 -0.39 5.08 -19.44
N GLU A 474 -1.11 4.56 -20.44
CA GLU A 474 -2.52 4.13 -20.33
C GLU A 474 -2.79 3.18 -19.14
N ARG A 475 -1.82 2.33 -18.79
CA ARG A 475 -1.97 1.35 -17.69
C ARG A 475 -1.74 1.97 -16.31
N MET A 476 -0.86 2.97 -16.22
CA MET A 476 -0.72 3.77 -15.01
C MET A 476 -1.94 4.69 -14.84
N GLU A 477 -2.39 5.34 -15.92
CA GLU A 477 -3.56 6.23 -15.89
C GLU A 477 -4.85 5.51 -15.49
N ARG A 478 -5.10 4.29 -15.97
CA ARG A 478 -6.26 3.50 -15.51
C ARG A 478 -6.12 3.09 -14.03
N PHE A 479 -4.91 2.82 -13.54
CA PHE A 479 -4.66 2.59 -12.11
C PHE A 479 -4.97 3.84 -11.30
N GLU A 480 -4.36 5.00 -11.61
CA GLU A 480 -4.52 6.22 -10.82
C GLU A 480 -5.99 6.69 -10.77
N ARG A 481 -6.70 6.58 -11.90
CA ARG A 481 -8.13 6.88 -12.03
C ARG A 481 -9.03 6.06 -11.10
N VAL A 482 -8.67 4.81 -10.79
CA VAL A 482 -9.48 3.91 -9.94
C VAL A 482 -8.98 3.85 -8.50
N PHE A 483 -7.67 4.01 -8.27
CA PHE A 483 -7.02 3.73 -6.98
C PHE A 483 -6.31 4.92 -6.35
N GLY A 484 -5.80 5.87 -7.13
CA GLY A 484 -5.09 7.05 -6.62
C GLY A 484 -3.69 7.15 -7.22
N LYS A 485 -3.09 8.35 -7.15
CA LYS A 485 -1.75 8.59 -7.71
C LYS A 485 -0.73 7.60 -7.17
N ALA A 486 0.23 7.22 -8.02
CA ALA A 486 1.20 6.20 -7.67
C ALA A 486 2.24 6.65 -6.63
N ASN A 487 2.56 7.95 -6.61
CA ASN A 487 3.46 8.56 -5.64
C ASN A 487 2.81 9.84 -5.08
N TYR A 488 2.73 10.00 -3.75
CA TYR A 488 2.21 11.20 -3.10
C TYR A 488 2.67 11.37 -1.64
N GLU A 489 2.60 12.61 -1.16
CA GLU A 489 2.90 13.04 0.22
C GLU A 489 1.63 13.56 0.90
N LEU A 490 1.50 13.29 2.21
CA LEU A 490 0.50 13.87 3.10
C LEU A 490 1.20 14.39 4.37
N ARG A 491 0.70 15.51 4.91
CA ARG A 491 1.20 16.10 6.15
C ARG A 491 0.04 16.37 7.12
N PHE A 492 0.22 15.99 8.37
CA PHE A 492 -0.76 16.14 9.44
C PHE A 492 -0.10 16.86 10.62
N GLU A 493 -0.24 18.18 10.67
CA GLU A 493 0.21 18.99 11.80
C GLU A 493 -0.79 18.91 12.97
N LEU A 494 -0.27 18.78 14.20
CA LEU A 494 -1.04 18.82 15.43
C LEU A 494 -0.94 20.22 16.06
N PRO A 495 -1.99 21.06 16.00
CA PRO A 495 -1.92 22.45 16.48
C PRO A 495 -1.70 22.52 17.99
N ILE A 496 -0.64 23.22 18.40
CA ILE A 496 -0.26 23.40 19.81
C ILE A 496 -1.13 24.49 20.44
N THR A 497 -2.06 24.10 21.29
CA THR A 497 -2.97 25.03 22.00
C THR A 497 -2.42 25.55 23.32
N ASP A 498 -1.41 24.88 23.91
CA ASP A 498 -0.83 25.23 25.22
C ASP A 498 0.27 26.30 25.09
N PRO A 499 0.09 27.54 25.62
CA PRO A 499 1.05 28.63 25.44
C PRO A 499 2.45 28.36 26.01
N LYS A 500 2.58 27.42 26.95
CA LYS A 500 3.85 26.93 27.51
C LYS A 500 4.75 26.31 26.44
N TYR A 501 4.16 25.60 25.49
CA TYR A 501 4.90 24.87 24.45
C TYR A 501 5.09 25.72 23.20
N THR A 502 4.12 26.60 22.87
CA THR A 502 4.22 27.54 21.73
C THR A 502 5.50 28.38 21.75
N SER A 503 5.98 28.79 22.93
CA SER A 503 7.25 29.56 23.06
C SER A 503 8.52 28.71 22.91
N THR A 504 8.41 27.37 22.92
CA THR A 504 9.54 26.44 22.74
C THR A 504 9.71 25.96 21.30
N VAL A 505 8.76 26.30 20.42
CA VAL A 505 8.79 25.99 18.98
C VAL A 505 9.73 26.97 18.25
N TYR A 506 10.35 26.48 17.18
CA TYR A 506 11.10 27.23 16.19
C TYR A 506 10.21 28.31 15.56
N ASP A 507 10.62 29.55 15.78
CA ASP A 507 9.97 30.74 15.25
C ASP A 507 11.10 31.65 14.79
N SER A 508 11.17 31.91 13.49
CA SER A 508 12.28 32.64 12.87
C SER A 508 12.45 34.08 13.38
N GLU A 509 11.44 34.65 14.05
CA GLU A 509 11.51 35.98 14.68
C GLU A 509 11.66 35.91 16.22
N LYS A 510 11.11 34.88 16.88
CA LYS A 510 11.05 34.79 18.36
C LYS A 510 12.02 33.80 18.98
N ASN A 511 12.38 32.73 18.28
CA ASN A 511 13.18 31.62 18.80
C ASN A 511 13.91 30.86 17.66
N PRO A 512 14.90 31.49 17.00
CA PRO A 512 15.58 30.92 15.83
C PRO A 512 16.54 29.76 16.18
N ASP A 513 16.98 29.65 17.43
CA ASP A 513 17.88 28.59 17.90
C ASP A 513 17.12 27.31 18.33
N ALA A 514 15.79 27.30 18.31
CA ALA A 514 15.01 26.14 18.74
C ALA A 514 14.96 25.05 17.66
N LEU A 515 15.19 23.81 18.07
CA LEU A 515 15.09 22.64 17.18
C LEU A 515 13.67 22.05 17.11
N ARG A 516 12.67 22.62 17.80
CA ARG A 516 11.33 22.03 17.89
C ARG A 516 10.40 22.60 16.84
N ILE A 517 9.81 21.79 15.98
CA ILE A 517 8.74 22.23 15.08
C ILE A 517 7.35 21.87 15.64
N ALA A 518 6.30 22.39 15.00
CA ALA A 518 4.93 21.90 15.23
C ALA A 518 4.89 20.37 14.98
N PRO A 519 4.18 19.57 15.81
CA PRO A 519 4.25 18.13 15.67
C PRO A 519 3.57 17.66 14.38
N GLU A 520 4.35 17.08 13.46
CA GLU A 520 3.91 16.70 12.11
C GLU A 520 4.02 15.17 11.93
N ILE A 521 2.93 14.50 11.56
CA ILE A 521 3.02 13.19 10.89
C ILE A 521 3.07 13.43 9.39
N ARG A 522 4.18 13.07 8.76
CA ARG A 522 4.37 13.06 7.31
C ARG A 522 4.20 11.64 6.79
N ILE A 523 3.20 11.40 5.95
CA ILE A 523 3.02 10.10 5.28
C ILE A 523 3.53 10.23 3.85
N ILE A 524 4.34 9.27 3.41
CA ILE A 524 4.93 9.24 2.07
C ILE A 524 4.58 7.91 1.43
N VAL A 525 3.90 7.95 0.29
CA VAL A 525 3.52 6.77 -0.50
C VAL A 525 4.40 6.73 -1.75
N ILE A 526 5.10 5.61 -1.94
CA ILE A 526 6.08 5.41 -3.01
C ILE A 526 5.77 4.13 -3.79
N ASN A 527 5.79 4.24 -5.12
CA ASN A 527 5.83 3.12 -6.04
C ASN A 527 7.26 2.61 -6.19
N ASP A 528 7.63 1.70 -5.29
CA ASP A 528 8.97 1.17 -5.13
C ASP A 528 9.36 0.13 -6.19
N MET A 529 8.40 -0.45 -6.92
CA MET A 529 8.69 -1.47 -7.95
C MET A 529 9.53 -0.93 -9.12
N ASN A 530 9.52 0.37 -9.37
CA ASN A 530 10.33 0.99 -10.43
C ASN A 530 11.76 1.36 -9.97
N LEU A 531 12.13 1.14 -8.71
CA LEU A 531 13.41 1.58 -8.15
C LEU A 531 14.60 0.69 -8.52
N ASP A 532 14.37 -0.62 -8.65
CA ASP A 532 15.40 -1.58 -9.02
C ASP A 532 15.56 -1.65 -10.55
N THR A 533 16.72 -2.16 -10.99
CA THR A 533 17.13 -2.14 -12.41
C THR A 533 17.41 -3.54 -12.97
N PRO A 534 17.07 -3.81 -14.25
CA PRO A 534 16.43 -2.90 -15.21
C PRO A 534 14.92 -2.73 -14.95
N ALA A 535 14.45 -1.50 -15.05
CA ALA A 535 13.02 -1.19 -15.03
C ALA A 535 12.44 -1.22 -16.45
N LYS A 536 11.26 -1.85 -16.58
CA LYS A 536 10.54 -2.07 -17.84
C LYS A 536 9.95 -0.79 -18.47
N SER A 537 9.95 0.30 -17.72
CA SER A 537 9.55 1.64 -18.16
C SER A 537 10.51 2.66 -17.58
N LYS A 538 11.35 3.24 -18.43
CA LYS A 538 12.30 4.27 -17.97
C LYS A 538 11.60 5.57 -17.50
N PRO A 539 10.57 6.10 -18.19
CA PRO A 539 9.82 7.26 -17.71
C PRO A 539 9.20 7.06 -16.31
N LEU A 540 8.58 5.90 -16.04
CA LEU A 540 7.98 5.64 -14.72
C LEU A 540 9.02 5.44 -13.61
N GLN A 541 10.21 4.93 -13.94
CA GLN A 541 11.36 4.90 -13.02
C GLN A 541 11.88 6.31 -12.71
N ASP A 542 12.07 7.14 -13.74
CA ASP A 542 12.59 8.49 -13.56
C ASP A 542 11.59 9.35 -12.77
N GLN A 543 10.28 9.20 -12.98
CA GLN A 543 9.24 9.80 -12.15
C GLN A 543 9.34 9.37 -10.67
N THR A 544 9.54 8.07 -10.35
CA THR A 544 9.72 7.66 -8.94
C THR A 544 11.02 8.24 -8.35
N TYR A 545 12.13 8.30 -9.10
CA TYR A 545 13.36 8.93 -8.62
C TYR A 545 13.20 10.45 -8.41
N GLU A 546 12.53 11.16 -9.31
CA GLU A 546 12.16 12.58 -9.15
C GLU A 546 11.30 12.80 -7.90
N PHE A 547 10.32 11.93 -7.65
CA PHE A 547 9.51 11.97 -6.44
C PHE A 547 10.35 11.79 -5.16
N ILE A 548 11.26 10.81 -5.13
CA ILE A 548 12.16 10.61 -3.98
C ILE A 548 13.09 11.81 -3.76
N ASN A 549 13.61 12.40 -4.83
CA ASN A 549 14.40 13.63 -4.74
C ASN A 549 13.56 14.80 -4.20
N ALA A 550 12.32 14.99 -4.66
CA ALA A 550 11.40 15.99 -4.12
C ALA A 550 11.06 15.73 -2.62
N VAL A 551 10.87 14.48 -2.22
CA VAL A 551 10.71 14.06 -0.81
C VAL A 551 11.94 14.46 0.01
N ILE A 552 13.15 14.19 -0.46
CA ILE A 552 14.39 14.52 0.24
C ILE A 552 14.54 16.04 0.37
N THR A 553 14.35 16.79 -0.72
CA THR A 553 14.45 18.26 -0.74
C THR A 553 13.39 18.98 0.11
N SER A 554 12.17 18.44 0.20
CA SER A 554 11.08 18.98 1.03
C SER A 554 11.12 18.48 2.50
N SER A 555 12.13 17.69 2.87
CA SER A 555 12.31 17.21 4.23
C SER A 555 12.81 18.30 5.18
N HIS A 556 12.44 18.21 6.45
CA HIS A 556 13.08 18.98 7.51
C HIS A 556 14.53 18.50 7.73
N ALA A 557 15.39 19.39 8.23
CA ALA A 557 16.74 19.01 8.65
C ALA A 557 16.68 17.95 9.76
N VAL A 558 17.71 17.10 9.83
CA VAL A 558 17.74 15.92 10.72
C VAL A 558 17.85 16.30 12.21
N GLU A 559 18.13 17.56 12.51
CA GLU A 559 18.17 18.16 13.84
C GLU A 559 16.77 18.47 14.42
N PHE A 560 15.72 18.62 13.60
CA PHE A 560 14.44 19.12 14.09
C PHE A 560 13.63 18.05 14.86
N GLU A 561 13.28 18.34 16.10
CA GLU A 561 12.36 17.58 16.96
C GLU A 561 10.90 17.83 16.55
N GLY A 562 10.05 16.80 16.61
CA GLY A 562 8.58 16.92 16.48
C GLY A 562 7.97 16.46 15.16
N HIS A 563 8.74 16.25 14.08
CA HIS A 563 8.22 15.55 12.90
C HIS A 563 8.33 14.03 13.05
N PHE A 564 7.61 13.28 12.20
CA PHE A 564 7.75 11.84 12.04
C PHE A 564 7.43 11.44 10.60
N THR A 565 8.29 10.65 9.96
CA THR A 565 8.07 10.17 8.59
C THR A 565 7.57 8.72 8.59
N LEU A 566 6.33 8.51 8.14
CA LEU A 566 5.74 7.20 7.88
C LEU A 566 5.82 6.91 6.38
N VAL A 567 6.70 5.99 5.97
CA VAL A 567 6.81 5.56 4.57
C VAL A 567 5.94 4.33 4.35
N LEU A 568 5.13 4.35 3.29
CA LEU A 568 4.24 3.26 2.87
C LEU A 568 4.62 2.82 1.45
N THR A 569 5.01 1.57 1.29
CA THR A 569 5.38 0.98 -0.02
C THR A 569 4.74 -0.40 -0.18
N HIS A 570 5.02 -1.12 -1.27
CA HIS A 570 4.63 -2.52 -1.39
C HIS A 570 5.79 -3.48 -1.12
N ILE A 571 6.94 -3.28 -1.77
CA ILE A 571 8.06 -4.22 -1.71
C ILE A 571 8.90 -3.98 -0.44
N PRO A 572 9.21 -5.03 0.35
CA PRO A 572 10.03 -4.86 1.54
C PRO A 572 11.50 -4.57 1.24
N MET A 573 12.16 -3.87 2.16
CA MET A 573 13.58 -3.52 2.04
C MET A 573 14.47 -4.76 2.03
N TYR A 574 15.67 -4.66 1.47
CA TYR A 574 16.66 -5.74 1.44
C TYR A 574 16.95 -6.27 2.86
N LYS A 575 16.91 -7.59 3.03
CA LYS A 575 17.16 -8.29 4.30
C LYS A 575 17.91 -9.60 4.00
N PRO A 576 19.01 -9.94 4.71
CA PRO A 576 19.75 -11.16 4.44
C PRO A 576 18.93 -12.42 4.76
N ALA A 577 19.17 -13.48 3.99
CA ALA A 577 18.45 -14.76 4.12
C ALA A 577 18.49 -15.31 5.55
N GLY A 578 17.33 -15.75 6.05
CA GLY A 578 17.15 -16.22 7.43
C GLY A 578 16.74 -15.14 8.44
N VAL A 579 16.61 -13.87 8.01
CA VAL A 579 15.90 -12.85 8.81
C VAL A 579 14.38 -12.97 8.61
N CYS A 580 13.88 -12.78 7.39
CA CYS A 580 12.47 -13.02 7.04
C CYS A 580 12.24 -14.49 6.63
N VAL A 581 11.00 -14.83 6.28
CA VAL A 581 10.71 -16.13 5.64
C VAL A 581 11.24 -16.10 4.21
N ASP A 582 10.90 -15.05 3.48
CA ASP A 582 11.44 -14.79 2.15
C ASP A 582 12.90 -14.26 2.24
N ALA A 583 13.66 -14.56 1.20
CA ALA A 583 15.06 -14.17 1.03
C ALA A 583 15.22 -13.28 -0.22
N PRO A 584 16.33 -12.53 -0.37
CA PRO A 584 16.56 -11.73 -1.56
C PRO A 584 16.49 -12.58 -2.83
N PHE A 585 15.56 -12.22 -3.70
CA PHE A 585 15.26 -12.94 -4.94
C PHE A 585 14.88 -11.94 -6.03
N PHE A 586 15.39 -12.18 -7.23
CA PHE A 586 15.10 -11.43 -8.46
C PHE A 586 15.06 -12.43 -9.62
N ASP A 587 13.99 -12.39 -10.40
CA ASP A 587 13.85 -13.00 -11.72
C ASP A 587 13.57 -11.91 -12.75
N PHE A 588 14.05 -12.11 -13.98
CA PHE A 588 14.02 -11.10 -15.05
C PHE A 588 13.27 -11.65 -16.27
N HIS A 589 12.72 -10.76 -17.09
CA HIS A 589 12.12 -11.17 -18.36
C HIS A 589 13.19 -11.76 -19.30
N SER A 590 12.76 -12.67 -20.19
CA SER A 590 13.66 -13.44 -21.07
C SER A 590 14.35 -12.65 -22.18
N ASP A 591 13.90 -11.43 -22.41
CA ASP A 591 14.54 -10.39 -23.25
C ASP A 591 15.61 -9.60 -22.48
N GLY A 592 15.52 -9.56 -21.15
CA GLY A 592 16.38 -8.79 -20.25
C GLY A 592 15.84 -7.39 -19.91
N ASP A 593 14.73 -6.96 -20.52
CA ASP A 593 14.23 -5.58 -20.46
C ASP A 593 13.26 -5.33 -19.28
N GLY A 594 13.49 -6.01 -18.15
CA GLY A 594 12.74 -5.76 -16.92
C GLY A 594 12.87 -6.85 -15.86
N ILE A 595 12.73 -6.46 -14.60
CA ILE A 595 12.41 -7.38 -13.50
C ILE A 595 11.02 -8.00 -13.74
N LYS A 596 10.92 -9.32 -13.61
CA LYS A 596 9.68 -10.09 -13.71
C LYS A 596 9.05 -10.33 -12.34
N GLU A 597 9.88 -10.58 -11.33
CA GLU A 597 9.47 -10.99 -9.99
C GLU A 597 10.63 -10.70 -9.02
N GLN A 598 10.34 -10.08 -7.88
CA GLN A 598 11.31 -9.86 -6.80
C GLN A 598 10.58 -9.93 -5.46
N TYR A 599 11.22 -10.44 -4.41
CA TYR A 599 10.60 -10.53 -3.08
C TYR A 599 10.97 -9.38 -2.14
N LEU A 600 12.10 -8.72 -2.40
CA LEU A 600 12.67 -7.61 -1.63
C LEU A 600 13.29 -6.62 -2.61
N LEU A 601 13.44 -5.35 -2.20
CA LEU A 601 14.24 -4.36 -2.92
C LEU A 601 15.74 -4.71 -2.90
N SER A 602 16.53 -4.11 -3.78
CA SER A 602 17.99 -4.21 -3.71
C SER A 602 18.58 -3.48 -2.49
N GLU A 603 19.83 -3.81 -2.16
CA GLU A 603 20.60 -3.10 -1.12
C GLU A 603 20.79 -1.62 -1.48
N ASP A 604 21.04 -1.28 -2.74
CA ASP A 604 21.20 0.10 -3.20
C ASP A 604 19.88 0.90 -3.17
N ALA A 605 18.76 0.32 -3.64
CA ALA A 605 17.45 0.96 -3.54
C ALA A 605 17.05 1.18 -2.06
N THR A 606 17.24 0.18 -1.21
CA THR A 606 17.01 0.25 0.23
C THR A 606 17.83 1.38 0.88
N LYS A 607 19.11 1.48 0.51
CA LYS A 607 20.01 2.54 0.98
C LYS A 607 19.52 3.95 0.59
N GLY A 608 18.84 4.09 -0.55
CA GLY A 608 18.16 5.33 -0.95
C GLY A 608 17.09 5.81 0.05
N PHE A 609 16.24 4.90 0.55
CA PHE A 609 15.32 5.22 1.66
C PHE A 609 16.09 5.59 2.93
N TRP A 610 17.18 4.88 3.22
CA TRP A 610 17.93 4.99 4.47
C TRP A 610 18.71 6.29 4.63
N GLU A 611 19.64 6.54 3.70
CA GLU A 611 20.54 7.70 3.73
C GLU A 611 19.89 8.93 3.09
N GLY A 612 18.95 8.74 2.16
CA GLY A 612 18.16 9.81 1.55
C GLY A 612 16.96 10.22 2.40
N ILE A 613 15.87 9.45 2.36
CA ILE A 613 14.59 9.85 2.98
C ILE A 613 14.75 10.04 4.50
N PHE A 614 15.33 9.07 5.21
CA PHE A 614 15.55 9.20 6.67
C PHE A 614 16.82 9.97 7.06
N GLY A 615 17.79 10.18 6.16
CA GLY A 615 19.01 10.93 6.49
C GLY A 615 19.91 10.25 7.54
N VAL A 616 19.87 8.91 7.64
CA VAL A 616 20.69 8.16 8.61
C VAL A 616 22.13 8.06 8.12
N SER A 617 23.12 8.12 9.03
CA SER A 617 24.53 8.02 8.66
C SER A 617 25.38 7.23 9.66
N GLY A 618 26.31 6.43 9.13
CA GLY A 618 27.38 5.79 9.91
C GLY A 618 28.43 6.76 10.48
N ASN A 619 28.35 8.05 10.14
CA ASN A 619 29.23 9.10 10.67
C ASN A 619 28.59 9.85 11.87
N PRO A 620 29.10 9.70 13.11
CA PRO A 620 28.60 10.44 14.27
C PRO A 620 28.89 11.95 14.23
N MET A 621 29.77 12.40 13.32
CA MET A 621 30.05 13.82 13.08
C MET A 621 29.14 14.42 11.98
N ALA A 622 28.19 13.66 11.43
CA ALA A 622 27.20 14.18 10.51
C ALA A 622 26.11 14.99 11.24
N ALA A 623 25.32 15.72 10.46
CA ALA A 623 24.07 16.36 10.86
C ALA A 623 23.22 15.41 11.75
N GLY A 624 22.62 15.93 12.82
CA GLY A 624 21.85 15.15 13.80
C GLY A 624 22.62 13.99 14.45
N LYS A 625 23.97 14.07 14.56
CA LYS A 625 24.88 12.96 14.94
C LYS A 625 24.76 11.72 14.03
N GLY A 626 24.26 11.88 12.80
CA GLY A 626 23.91 10.78 11.91
C GLY A 626 22.67 9.97 12.34
N ARG A 627 21.87 10.45 13.31
CA ARG A 627 20.63 9.76 13.74
C ARG A 627 19.54 9.75 12.67
N GLY A 628 19.49 10.79 11.84
CA GLY A 628 18.47 11.01 10.83
C GLY A 628 17.09 11.35 11.41
N ARG A 629 16.15 11.67 10.52
CA ARG A 629 14.73 11.99 10.80
C ARG A 629 13.97 10.77 11.37
N PRO A 630 13.26 10.88 12.52
CA PRO A 630 12.51 9.76 13.10
C PRO A 630 11.39 9.28 12.16
N GLY A 631 11.08 7.99 12.23
CA GLY A 631 10.08 7.40 11.33
C GLY A 631 9.94 5.88 11.39
N LEU A 632 9.10 5.37 10.50
CA LEU A 632 8.71 3.96 10.33
C LEU A 632 8.47 3.66 8.85
N ILE A 633 8.81 2.46 8.41
CA ILE A 633 8.42 1.91 7.10
C ILE A 633 7.34 0.84 7.31
N LEU A 634 6.25 0.89 6.53
CA LEU A 634 5.29 -0.21 6.36
C LEU A 634 5.26 -0.68 4.90
N ASN A 635 5.17 -1.99 4.69
CA ASN A 635 5.06 -2.61 3.36
C ASN A 635 4.26 -3.93 3.41
N GLY A 636 3.98 -4.51 2.23
CA GLY A 636 3.25 -5.77 2.05
C GLY A 636 4.15 -6.84 1.44
N HIS A 637 3.66 -7.59 0.46
CA HIS A 637 4.36 -8.61 -0.33
C HIS A 637 4.80 -9.89 0.43
N ASP A 638 5.48 -9.78 1.58
CA ASP A 638 5.80 -10.93 2.45
C ASP A 638 4.51 -11.44 3.10
N HIS A 639 4.02 -12.53 2.53
CA HIS A 639 2.84 -13.25 2.96
C HIS A 639 2.82 -13.60 4.46
N GLU A 640 3.97 -13.97 5.02
CA GLU A 640 4.13 -14.41 6.42
C GLU A 640 4.43 -13.22 7.36
N GLY A 641 4.96 -12.13 6.83
CA GLY A 641 5.19 -10.85 7.49
C GLY A 641 6.49 -10.78 8.30
N CYS A 642 7.10 -9.59 8.30
CA CYS A 642 8.45 -9.39 8.83
C CYS A 642 8.62 -8.07 9.60
N ASP A 643 8.72 -8.17 10.92
CA ASP A 643 9.03 -7.07 11.84
C ASP A 643 10.55 -6.99 12.10
N THR A 644 11.21 -5.97 11.52
CA THR A 644 12.67 -5.81 11.52
C THR A 644 13.13 -4.45 12.05
N TYR A 645 14.34 -4.42 12.58
CA TYR A 645 15.06 -3.21 12.97
C TYR A 645 16.33 -3.13 12.14
N HIS A 646 16.45 -2.04 11.42
CA HIS A 646 17.57 -1.69 10.56
C HIS A 646 18.41 -0.66 11.30
N TYR A 647 19.73 -0.82 11.31
CA TYR A 647 20.62 0.08 12.06
C TYR A 647 22.03 0.13 11.47
N ILE A 648 22.81 1.13 11.89
CA ILE A 648 24.26 1.18 11.68
C ILE A 648 24.92 1.32 13.04
N ASN A 649 25.88 0.44 13.37
CA ASN A 649 26.63 0.57 14.61
C ASN A 649 27.79 1.56 14.42
N GLN A 650 27.61 2.81 14.87
CA GLN A 650 28.64 3.86 14.72
C GLN A 650 29.93 3.60 15.53
N THR A 651 29.95 2.60 16.42
CA THR A 651 31.16 2.20 17.16
C THR A 651 31.95 1.10 16.45
N ASN A 652 31.35 0.37 15.52
CA ASN A 652 31.92 -0.82 14.89
C ASN A 652 32.74 -0.47 13.64
N GLY A 653 33.84 0.25 13.81
CA GLY A 653 34.77 0.61 12.74
C GLY A 653 35.47 1.95 12.96
N THR A 654 36.69 2.08 12.45
CA THR A 654 37.54 3.27 12.62
C THR A 654 37.13 4.45 11.76
N SER A 655 36.69 4.21 10.52
CA SER A 655 36.16 5.22 9.61
C SER A 655 34.68 4.98 9.33
N ALA A 656 34.00 5.99 8.78
CA ALA A 656 32.61 5.86 8.37
C ALA A 656 32.39 4.87 7.21
N LYS A 657 33.45 4.50 6.46
CA LYS A 657 33.39 3.52 5.36
C LYS A 657 33.53 2.07 5.82
N ASP A 658 34.03 1.84 7.03
CA ASP A 658 34.22 0.50 7.60
C ASP A 658 32.93 -0.02 8.28
N ARG A 659 31.89 0.81 8.37
CA ARG A 659 30.68 0.58 9.16
C ARG A 659 29.53 0.10 8.27
N SER A 660 29.26 -1.20 8.33
CA SER A 660 28.14 -1.81 7.64
C SER A 660 26.79 -1.44 8.27
N TRP A 661 25.77 -1.38 7.43
CA TRP A 661 24.38 -1.51 7.83
C TRP A 661 24.10 -2.94 8.33
N GLU A 662 23.28 -3.07 9.36
CA GLU A 662 22.96 -4.32 10.06
C GLU A 662 21.44 -4.42 10.29
N ILE A 663 20.93 -5.65 10.34
CA ILE A 663 19.49 -5.94 10.42
C ILE A 663 19.24 -7.04 11.47
N LYS A 664 18.21 -6.86 12.29
CA LYS A 664 17.70 -7.85 13.25
C LYS A 664 16.17 -7.89 13.26
N ARG A 665 15.57 -8.99 13.72
CA ARG A 665 14.14 -9.02 14.07
C ARG A 665 13.87 -8.07 15.25
N TRP A 666 12.76 -7.33 15.24
CA TRP A 666 12.44 -6.34 16.27
C TRP A 666 12.45 -6.89 17.73
N PRO A 667 11.95 -8.11 18.02
CA PRO A 667 12.10 -8.70 19.35
C PRO A 667 13.55 -8.95 19.78
N GLU A 668 14.44 -9.28 18.84
CA GLU A 668 15.88 -9.44 19.10
C GLU A 668 16.55 -8.08 19.34
N ALA A 669 16.23 -7.08 18.52
CA ALA A 669 16.73 -5.72 18.68
C ALA A 669 16.35 -5.13 20.06
N LYS A 670 15.11 -5.35 20.50
CA LYS A 670 14.67 -4.99 21.86
C LYS A 670 15.41 -5.80 22.94
N LYS A 671 15.58 -7.12 22.77
CA LYS A 671 16.33 -7.98 23.72
C LYS A 671 17.81 -7.62 23.85
N LEU A 672 18.42 -7.12 22.78
CA LEU A 672 19.81 -6.63 22.74
C LEU A 672 19.94 -5.16 23.18
N ASN A 673 18.82 -4.49 23.51
CA ASN A 673 18.73 -3.07 23.87
C ASN A 673 19.33 -2.10 22.83
N ILE A 674 19.47 -2.49 21.55
CA ILE A 674 20.08 -1.64 20.51
C ILE A 674 19.14 -0.54 20.01
N VAL A 675 17.83 -0.67 20.26
CA VAL A 675 16.81 0.29 19.85
C VAL A 675 17.00 1.61 20.58
N GLY A 676 17.11 2.71 19.83
CA GLY A 676 17.12 4.08 20.35
C GLY A 676 18.47 4.62 20.87
N GLN A 677 19.49 3.77 21.06
CA GLN A 677 20.82 4.19 21.56
C GLN A 677 21.42 5.34 20.74
N GLU A 678 22.20 6.22 21.38
CA GLU A 678 22.81 7.36 20.67
C GLU A 678 23.74 6.94 19.52
N ALA A 679 24.60 5.94 19.76
CA ALA A 679 25.60 5.47 18.79
C ALA A 679 25.13 4.31 17.89
N ILE A 680 23.85 3.95 17.94
CA ILE A 680 23.24 2.92 17.08
C ILE A 680 21.96 3.48 16.43
N PRO A 681 22.10 4.43 15.49
CA PRO A 681 20.96 4.96 14.74
C PRO A 681 20.27 3.85 13.94
N GLY A 682 18.94 3.82 14.01
CA GLY A 682 18.12 2.82 13.35
C GLY A 682 16.64 3.16 13.30
N ARG A 683 15.87 2.33 12.60
CA ARG A 683 14.43 2.45 12.34
C ARG A 683 13.82 1.05 12.32
N ARG A 684 12.53 0.99 12.60
CA ARG A 684 11.73 -0.23 12.40
C ARG A 684 11.21 -0.25 10.97
N GLU A 685 11.10 -1.45 10.42
CA GLU A 685 10.32 -1.75 9.23
C GLU A 685 9.34 -2.87 9.59
N LEU A 686 8.08 -2.71 9.17
CA LEU A 686 6.98 -3.61 9.48
C LEU A 686 6.33 -4.08 8.18
N THR A 687 6.74 -5.25 7.71
CA THR A 687 6.08 -5.92 6.61
C THR A 687 4.81 -6.61 7.13
N VAL A 688 3.65 -6.16 6.64
CA VAL A 688 2.33 -6.52 7.14
C VAL A 688 1.90 -7.84 6.52
N ARG A 689 1.92 -8.90 7.34
CA ARG A 689 1.43 -10.24 7.01
C ARG A 689 0.09 -10.19 6.24
N SER A 690 -0.01 -10.97 5.18
CA SER A 690 -1.10 -10.92 4.20
C SER A 690 -2.51 -11.17 4.77
N MET A 691 -3.49 -10.47 4.18
CA MET A 691 -4.94 -10.69 4.40
C MET A 691 -5.46 -11.97 3.72
N MET A 692 -4.68 -12.63 2.87
CA MET A 692 -5.13 -13.84 2.15
C MET A 692 -5.46 -15.00 3.10
N GLY A 693 -6.32 -15.89 2.59
CA GLY A 693 -6.93 -16.98 3.33
C GLY A 693 -5.96 -18.01 3.92
N ASP A 694 -4.80 -18.21 3.31
CA ASP A 694 -3.87 -19.27 3.74
C ASP A 694 -2.86 -18.79 4.79
N PHE A 695 -2.51 -17.49 4.74
CA PHE A 695 -1.63 -16.82 5.71
C PHE A 695 -2.37 -16.35 6.97
N GLY A 696 -3.70 -16.41 6.97
CA GLY A 696 -4.53 -16.33 8.18
C GLY A 696 -5.43 -15.11 8.31
N GLY A 697 -5.73 -14.40 7.22
CA GLY A 697 -6.72 -13.31 7.25
C GLY A 697 -6.32 -12.16 8.15
N ASN A 698 -5.10 -11.64 7.97
CA ASN A 698 -4.49 -10.69 8.88
C ASN A 698 -4.83 -9.23 8.51
N THR A 699 -4.77 -8.38 9.52
CA THR A 699 -4.74 -6.91 9.40
C THR A 699 -3.75 -6.36 10.42
N GLY A 700 -3.09 -5.24 10.12
CA GLY A 700 -2.26 -4.52 11.07
C GLY A 700 -2.98 -3.31 11.67
N LEU A 701 -2.60 -2.96 12.89
CA LEU A 701 -3.20 -1.89 13.69
C LEU A 701 -2.07 -1.01 14.21
N LEU A 702 -1.72 0.03 13.46
CA LEU A 702 -0.74 1.04 13.87
C LEU A 702 -1.44 2.17 14.65
N SER A 703 -0.98 2.42 15.87
CA SER A 703 -1.32 3.61 16.66
C SER A 703 -0.13 4.56 16.70
N MET A 704 -0.39 5.87 16.59
CA MET A 704 0.61 6.93 16.77
C MET A 704 0.09 8.05 17.67
N TRP A 705 0.92 8.54 18.58
CA TRP A 705 0.60 9.62 19.53
C TRP A 705 1.82 10.51 19.76
N PHE A 706 1.59 11.80 20.02
CA PHE A 706 2.66 12.74 20.32
C PHE A 706 2.94 12.81 21.83
N ASN A 707 4.21 12.84 22.22
CA ASN A 707 4.64 13.02 23.59
C ASN A 707 5.19 14.45 23.81
N PRO A 708 4.46 15.34 24.51
CA PRO A 708 4.88 16.74 24.71
C PRO A 708 5.99 16.91 25.76
N GLU A 709 6.39 15.86 26.48
CA GLU A 709 7.54 15.91 27.41
C GLU A 709 8.86 15.66 26.68
N THR A 710 8.92 14.64 25.80
CA THR A 710 10.10 14.36 24.96
C THR A 710 10.15 15.18 23.67
N TRP A 711 8.99 15.67 23.19
CA TRP A 711 8.79 16.28 21.87
C TRP A 711 8.95 15.30 20.69
N GLU A 712 8.66 14.02 20.93
CA GLU A 712 8.75 12.95 19.93
C GLU A 712 7.36 12.34 19.62
N TRP A 713 7.19 11.83 18.40
CA TRP A 713 6.08 10.94 18.07
C TRP A 713 6.41 9.50 18.48
N GLU A 714 5.56 8.93 19.32
CA GLU A 714 5.59 7.53 19.70
C GLU A 714 4.58 6.73 18.87
N TYR A 715 4.88 5.45 18.66
CA TYR A 715 4.01 4.52 17.96
C TYR A 715 4.13 3.10 18.53
N GLU A 716 3.12 2.28 18.28
CA GLU A 716 3.21 0.82 18.43
C GLU A 716 2.23 0.14 17.46
N PHE A 717 2.54 -1.10 17.09
CA PHE A 717 1.83 -1.88 16.08
C PHE A 717 1.37 -3.22 16.63
N ALA A 718 0.12 -3.59 16.36
CA ALA A 718 -0.44 -4.91 16.64
C ALA A 718 -0.97 -5.58 15.35
N GLN A 719 -1.16 -6.89 15.38
CA GLN A 719 -1.81 -7.65 14.31
C GLN A 719 -3.15 -8.23 14.79
N CYS A 720 -4.13 -8.30 13.90
CA CYS A 720 -5.45 -8.90 14.13
C CYS A 720 -5.72 -10.00 13.08
N PRO A 721 -5.54 -11.28 13.44
CA PRO A 721 -5.82 -12.42 12.56
C PRO A 721 -7.28 -12.91 12.70
N LEU A 722 -7.88 -13.27 11.57
CA LEU A 722 -9.14 -14.03 11.51
C LEU A 722 -8.91 -15.56 11.62
N GLY A 723 -7.79 -16.05 11.08
CA GLY A 723 -7.58 -17.46 10.78
C GLY A 723 -8.00 -17.85 9.36
N ARG A 724 -7.75 -19.12 9.00
CA ARG A 724 -7.76 -19.59 7.60
C ARG A 724 -9.13 -19.55 6.93
N GLN A 725 -9.14 -19.32 5.62
CA GLN A 725 -10.34 -19.28 4.76
C GLN A 725 -11.31 -20.46 4.93
N HIS A 726 -10.81 -21.68 5.21
CA HIS A 726 -11.67 -22.85 5.43
C HIS A 726 -12.64 -22.67 6.61
N LEU A 727 -12.30 -21.87 7.63
CA LEU A 727 -13.22 -21.55 8.73
C LEU A 727 -14.40 -20.73 8.22
N TRP A 728 -14.13 -19.67 7.45
CA TRP A 728 -15.16 -18.81 6.87
C TRP A 728 -16.10 -19.59 5.95
N TRP A 729 -15.54 -20.47 5.10
CA TRP A 729 -16.32 -21.37 4.25
C TRP A 729 -17.15 -22.37 5.05
N PHE A 730 -16.56 -23.03 6.06
CA PHE A 730 -17.27 -24.00 6.90
C PHE A 730 -18.50 -23.38 7.57
N VAL A 731 -18.36 -22.18 8.13
CA VAL A 731 -19.44 -21.44 8.79
C VAL A 731 -20.58 -21.14 7.80
N HIS A 732 -20.27 -20.55 6.64
CA HIS A 732 -21.31 -20.17 5.67
C HIS A 732 -21.98 -21.38 4.99
N ILE A 733 -21.24 -22.48 4.78
CA ILE A 733 -21.81 -23.75 4.27
C ILE A 733 -22.72 -24.40 5.33
N LEU A 734 -22.35 -24.34 6.61
CA LEU A 734 -23.18 -24.80 7.72
C LEU A 734 -24.46 -23.96 7.87
N ASP A 735 -24.36 -22.63 7.81
CA ASP A 735 -25.51 -21.71 7.83
C ASP A 735 -26.46 -21.99 6.64
N PHE A 736 -25.93 -22.13 5.42
CA PHE A 736 -26.72 -22.48 4.24
C PHE A 736 -27.40 -23.85 4.40
N GLY A 737 -26.68 -24.85 4.91
CA GLY A 737 -27.24 -26.18 5.21
C GLY A 737 -28.35 -26.13 6.25
N VAL A 738 -28.23 -25.30 7.29
CA VAL A 738 -29.28 -25.06 8.28
C VAL A 738 -30.49 -24.37 7.68
N VAL A 739 -30.31 -23.31 6.89
CA VAL A 739 -31.41 -22.62 6.18
C VAL A 739 -32.15 -23.59 5.24
N PHE A 740 -31.42 -24.41 4.49
CA PHE A 740 -31.99 -25.45 3.65
C PHE A 740 -32.80 -26.48 4.47
N LEU A 741 -32.27 -26.97 5.59
CA LEU A 741 -32.99 -27.89 6.48
C LEU A 741 -34.25 -27.24 7.10
N ILE A 742 -34.23 -25.94 7.40
CA ILE A 742 -35.41 -25.19 7.88
C ILE A 742 -36.48 -25.12 6.77
N LEU A 743 -36.08 -24.80 5.53
CA LEU A 743 -37.00 -24.76 4.38
C LEU A 743 -37.61 -26.13 4.08
N VAL A 744 -36.80 -27.20 4.08
CA VAL A 744 -37.27 -28.59 3.91
C VAL A 744 -38.20 -29.00 5.06
N TYR A 745 -37.87 -28.68 6.32
CA TYR A 745 -38.73 -28.95 7.46
C TYR A 745 -40.07 -28.19 7.38
N GLY A 746 -40.05 -26.93 6.94
CA GLY A 746 -41.26 -26.14 6.69
C GLY A 746 -42.14 -26.77 5.60
N LEU A 747 -41.55 -27.13 4.46
CA LEU A 747 -42.25 -27.77 3.34
C LEU A 747 -42.86 -29.12 3.75
N VAL A 748 -42.10 -29.98 4.42
CA VAL A 748 -42.59 -31.28 4.93
C VAL A 748 -43.73 -31.09 5.94
N SER A 749 -43.61 -30.10 6.84
CA SER A 749 -44.67 -29.78 7.82
C SER A 749 -45.95 -29.27 7.14
N ILE A 750 -45.83 -28.45 6.09
CA ILE A 750 -46.96 -27.97 5.28
C ILE A 750 -47.63 -29.13 4.53
N LEU A 751 -46.84 -30.03 3.92
CA LEU A 751 -47.34 -31.20 3.21
C LEU A 751 -48.09 -32.17 4.15
N GLN A 752 -47.53 -32.44 5.34
CA GLN A 752 -48.22 -33.24 6.36
C GLN A 752 -49.49 -32.56 6.88
N ALA A 753 -49.48 -31.22 7.08
CA ALA A 753 -50.69 -30.46 7.44
C ALA A 753 -51.76 -30.46 6.34
N ALA A 754 -51.36 -30.59 5.07
CA ALA A 754 -52.24 -30.79 3.92
C ALA A 754 -52.70 -32.25 3.73
N GLY A 755 -52.32 -33.17 4.62
CA GLY A 755 -52.70 -34.59 4.58
C GLY A 755 -51.88 -35.47 3.64
N VAL A 756 -50.73 -35.00 3.16
CA VAL A 756 -49.81 -35.79 2.33
C VAL A 756 -48.94 -36.69 3.20
N ASP A 757 -49.00 -38.00 2.98
CA ASP A 757 -48.11 -38.97 3.62
C ASP A 757 -46.70 -38.89 3.01
N VAL A 758 -45.87 -38.00 3.56
CA VAL A 758 -44.46 -37.83 3.17
C VAL A 758 -43.64 -39.05 3.57
N ASP A 759 -43.95 -39.66 4.73
CA ASP A 759 -43.20 -40.78 5.30
C ASP A 759 -43.41 -42.07 4.49
N GLY A 760 -44.66 -42.39 4.12
CA GLY A 760 -44.99 -43.51 3.25
C GLY A 760 -44.43 -43.36 1.83
N ASN A 761 -44.39 -42.13 1.30
CA ASN A 761 -43.83 -41.85 -0.04
C ASN A 761 -42.30 -41.92 -0.07
N LEU A 762 -41.57 -41.38 0.92
CA LEU A 762 -40.13 -41.64 1.02
C LEU A 762 -39.85 -43.13 1.29
N GLY A 763 -40.69 -43.79 2.07
CA GLY A 763 -40.62 -45.23 2.31
C GLY A 763 -40.84 -46.08 1.05
N SER A 764 -41.66 -45.64 0.08
CA SER A 764 -41.83 -46.32 -1.21
C SER A 764 -40.66 -46.02 -2.16
N PHE A 765 -40.20 -44.76 -2.24
CA PHE A 765 -39.04 -44.38 -3.05
C PHE A 765 -37.75 -45.08 -2.62
N SER A 766 -37.48 -45.17 -1.31
CA SER A 766 -36.32 -45.87 -0.76
C SER A 766 -36.31 -47.36 -1.11
N ARG A 767 -37.48 -48.03 -1.04
CA ARG A 767 -37.64 -49.43 -1.48
C ARG A 767 -37.45 -49.60 -2.99
N TRP A 768 -37.96 -48.68 -3.80
CA TRP A 768 -37.74 -48.67 -5.24
C TRP A 768 -36.27 -48.47 -5.60
N LEU A 769 -35.60 -47.49 -5.00
CA LEU A 769 -34.18 -47.22 -5.22
C LEU A 769 -33.30 -48.42 -4.82
N SER A 770 -33.60 -49.04 -3.67
CA SER A 770 -32.95 -50.28 -3.22
C SER A 770 -33.17 -51.43 -4.20
N SER A 771 -34.37 -51.56 -4.77
CA SER A 771 -34.67 -52.53 -5.84
C SER A 771 -33.78 -52.29 -7.07
N VAL A 772 -33.73 -51.05 -7.59
CA VAL A 772 -32.92 -50.68 -8.75
C VAL A 772 -31.42 -50.93 -8.52
N VAL A 773 -30.89 -50.57 -7.34
CA VAL A 773 -29.50 -50.85 -6.98
C VAL A 773 -29.25 -52.35 -6.87
N SER A 774 -30.20 -53.13 -6.35
CA SER A 774 -30.08 -54.60 -6.27
C SER A 774 -30.15 -55.29 -7.64
N GLU A 775 -30.96 -54.78 -8.59
CA GLU A 775 -31.00 -55.27 -9.97
C GLU A 775 -29.71 -54.96 -10.72
N LEU A 776 -29.17 -53.74 -10.55
CA LEU A 776 -27.85 -53.37 -11.09
C LEU A 776 -26.73 -54.25 -10.53
N ALA A 777 -26.74 -54.52 -9.21
CA ALA A 777 -25.75 -55.38 -8.56
C ALA A 777 -25.86 -56.87 -8.97
N TYR A 778 -27.07 -57.38 -9.24
CA TYR A 778 -27.24 -58.75 -9.75
C TYR A 778 -26.95 -58.88 -11.25
N GLY A 779 -27.06 -57.79 -12.02
CA GLY A 779 -26.86 -57.78 -13.48
C GLY A 779 -25.50 -58.30 -13.94
N GLU A 780 -24.44 -58.14 -13.14
CA GLU A 780 -23.09 -58.64 -13.48
C GLU A 780 -22.88 -60.15 -13.23
N THR A 781 -23.85 -60.87 -12.66
CA THR A 781 -23.66 -62.28 -12.21
C THR A 781 -24.48 -63.33 -12.96
N SER A 782 -24.79 -63.12 -14.24
CA SER A 782 -25.56 -64.08 -15.06
C SER A 782 -24.88 -64.57 -16.35
N SER A 783 -23.55 -64.77 -16.36
CA SER A 783 -22.81 -65.42 -17.46
C SER A 783 -22.20 -66.78 -17.08
N ALA A 784 -23.03 -67.73 -16.65
CA ALA A 784 -22.60 -69.08 -16.27
C ALA A 784 -22.25 -69.94 -17.50
N VAL A 785 -20.98 -70.34 -17.63
CA VAL A 785 -20.46 -71.15 -18.75
C VAL A 785 -20.89 -72.62 -18.60
N PRO A 786 -21.41 -73.29 -19.66
CA PRO A 786 -21.80 -74.70 -19.60
C PRO A 786 -20.57 -75.62 -19.56
N ASN A 787 -20.51 -76.49 -18.55
CA ASN A 787 -19.33 -77.27 -18.22
C ASN A 787 -19.18 -78.53 -19.10
N GLY A 788 -18.45 -78.43 -20.20
CA GLY A 788 -18.20 -79.52 -21.16
C GLY A 788 -17.13 -80.51 -20.69
N LYS A 789 -17.52 -81.77 -20.43
CA LYS A 789 -16.58 -82.86 -20.11
C LYS A 789 -15.75 -83.25 -21.34
N LEU A 790 -14.41 -83.17 -21.22
CA LEU A 790 -13.48 -83.97 -22.05
C LEU A 790 -12.48 -84.72 -21.17
N LYS A 791 -11.93 -85.81 -21.71
CA LYS A 791 -11.10 -86.79 -20.99
C LYS A 791 -9.65 -86.70 -21.46
N GLY A 792 -8.72 -86.99 -20.55
CA GLY A 792 -7.59 -87.86 -20.87
C GLY A 792 -6.20 -87.24 -20.76
N LYS A 793 -5.43 -87.80 -19.81
CA LYS A 793 -3.98 -88.03 -19.80
C LYS A 793 -3.21 -87.56 -21.05
N LEU A 794 -2.14 -86.79 -20.82
CA LEU A 794 -0.87 -87.39 -20.37
C LEU A 794 -0.19 -86.48 -19.34
#